data_AF-A0A8H6R1T3-F1
#
_entry.id   AF-A0A8H6R1T3-F1
#
_cell.length_a   1.000
_cell.length_b   1.000
_cell.length_c   1.000
_cell.angle_alpha   90.00
_cell.angle_beta   90.00
_cell.angle_gamma   90.00
#
_symmetry.space_group_name_H-M   'P 1'
#
loop_
_entity.id
_entity.type
_entity.pdbx_description
1 polymer ?
#
loop_
_entity_poly.entity_id
_entity_poly.type
_entity_poly.pdbx_seq_one_letter_code
_entity_poly.pdbx_strand_id
1 'polypeptide(L)'
;MSSSRRRKSFTSSSSSSPSLHSPSPPTSRLRPRSPPSSNTKTSPSSTTPLSINIFLFLISFRLVNAFTVRTFFQPDEFFQSLEPAWQIAFGENQGAWITWEWRHQLRSSIHPLLFAAVYSAADVVAQLLRLSPASRADLLVAAPKTVQAVIAGLGDFYTWKLARYVYGAQSYETWATLALTVVSPWQWFCSTRTLSNCLETTITIVALYLWPWSWSFVTPGHKKASRAASRERAQRGQEVSVSLQRLRQCLSLAAVACILRPTNILIWMSLASVAWFRTSWDGRRILVREVLLCGCTVLGLSSVVDRLFYGSWTFPPLRFLYFNIAQSLAVFYGRNDWHYYISQGLPLLLTTALPFALVGLYRALAQLRTSGWGQSQSLVQAQLALICVVMPFVLSLVSHKEVRFIYPLLPSLHILSAPPLVDYFLPAILRSSRSYMPRRLTLIFLLLVNIGIALYTTIIHASGPSNVLSYLRQQHGLHAPAAQTPPHLSTSVKDPSQRGITAGFLMPCHSTPWRSHLVYPTIHAWALTCEPPVDQTAAQKATYMDEADQFYANPAQFLRDHMAGGLRHISRKPSYLSAQPHPQSPNTNTNHSIHEWPDYLIFFAQLEPTLQSLLRASSYAECYRTFNTAWHDDRRRKGDIVVWCLDPAEQQAWRSATRQRDLENRDRQFDRIIESFRKEATGKREGTLSSFRRWISSSSTVAPSSSLSLSWPSSWRWPWSRRKRASWLGVQIPQWTRTQSSWTAWGGDWFRDWRQKKKTKKLLERDLWL
;
A
#
# COMPACT_ATOMS: atom_id res chain seq x y z
N MET A 1 68.96 -40.78 25.10
CA MET A 1 68.27 -41.90 25.78
C MET A 1 66.93 -42.15 25.07
N SER A 2 66.34 -43.35 25.20
CA SER A 2 65.24 -43.87 24.35
C SER A 2 65.71 -44.21 22.90
N SER A 3 65.91 -45.48 22.50
CA SER A 3 64.95 -46.60 22.23
C SER A 3 64.58 -46.66 20.73
N SER A 4 65.31 -47.37 19.84
CA SER A 4 65.28 -48.83 19.53
C SER A 4 63.93 -49.34 18.98
N ARG A 5 63.68 -49.82 17.74
CA ARG A 5 64.43 -50.33 16.53
C ARG A 5 64.31 -51.88 16.34
N ARG A 6 63.98 -52.31 15.10
CA ARG A 6 63.70 -53.69 14.57
C ARG A 6 62.32 -54.29 14.91
N ARG A 7 61.53 -55.02 14.08
CA ARG A 7 61.54 -55.56 12.68
C ARG A 7 61.82 -57.09 12.50
N LYS A 8 60.78 -57.86 12.07
CA LYS A 8 60.74 -59.24 11.48
C LYS A 8 61.06 -60.44 12.42
N SER A 9 60.61 -61.70 12.23
CA SER A 9 59.63 -62.36 11.28
C SER A 9 59.39 -63.88 11.58
N PHE A 10 58.36 -64.52 10.99
CA PHE A 10 58.06 -65.99 10.89
C PHE A 10 57.59 -66.71 12.20
N THR A 11 56.92 -67.89 12.24
CA THR A 11 56.59 -68.96 11.23
C THR A 11 55.26 -69.72 11.57
N SER A 12 54.70 -70.53 10.63
CA SER A 12 53.86 -71.78 10.72
C SER A 12 53.14 -72.22 12.03
N SER A 13 52.00 -72.95 12.09
CA SER A 13 50.94 -73.47 11.15
C SER A 13 49.83 -74.16 12.04
N SER A 14 48.91 -75.09 11.72
CA SER A 14 48.40 -75.88 10.56
C SER A 14 47.11 -76.67 10.96
N SER A 15 46.22 -77.04 10.00
CA SER A 15 45.09 -78.04 10.08
C SER A 15 43.95 -77.81 11.13
N SER A 16 42.68 -78.23 10.94
CA SER A 16 41.94 -78.88 9.82
C SER A 16 40.40 -78.68 9.94
N SER A 17 39.66 -78.86 8.83
CA SER A 17 38.18 -78.82 8.69
C SER A 17 37.48 -80.10 9.23
N PRO A 18 36.13 -80.32 9.11
CA PRO A 18 35.03 -79.46 8.60
C PRO A 18 33.72 -79.45 9.44
N SER A 19 32.72 -78.62 9.06
CA SER A 19 31.29 -78.99 8.86
C SER A 19 30.37 -77.76 8.63
N LEU A 20 29.09 -77.98 8.29
CA LEU A 20 28.22 -77.08 7.51
C LEU A 20 27.28 -76.16 8.34
N HIS A 21 26.69 -75.20 7.60
CA HIS A 21 25.43 -74.47 7.79
C HIS A 21 25.38 -73.17 8.64
N SER A 22 25.00 -72.10 7.92
CA SER A 22 24.43 -70.80 8.32
C SER A 22 23.26 -70.92 9.32
N PRO A 23 22.87 -69.87 10.11
CA PRO A 23 22.83 -68.47 9.65
C PRO A 23 23.11 -67.35 10.70
N SER A 24 22.85 -66.10 10.25
CA SER A 24 22.75 -64.82 10.98
C SER A 24 24.06 -64.06 11.31
N PRO A 25 24.18 -62.77 10.91
CA PRO A 25 25.26 -61.88 11.36
C PRO A 25 24.86 -61.06 12.61
N PRO A 26 25.81 -60.75 13.52
CA PRO A 26 25.52 -60.10 14.79
C PRO A 26 25.40 -58.57 14.73
N THR A 27 24.95 -57.99 15.84
CA THR A 27 24.83 -56.56 16.08
C THR A 27 26.17 -55.84 16.22
N SER A 28 26.28 -54.65 15.60
CA SER A 28 26.75 -53.43 16.29
C SER A 28 26.87 -52.22 15.34
N ARG A 29 26.08 -51.16 15.60
CA ARG A 29 26.44 -49.79 15.21
C ARG A 29 26.07 -48.83 16.33
N LEU A 30 26.94 -47.85 16.54
CA LEU A 30 26.90 -46.90 17.66
C LEU A 30 25.64 -46.03 17.62
N ARG A 31 24.95 -45.95 18.76
CA ARG A 31 23.75 -45.11 18.97
C ARG A 31 24.19 -43.69 19.36
N PRO A 32 23.89 -42.63 18.59
CA PRO A 32 24.17 -41.27 19.01
C PRO A 32 23.41 -40.91 20.29
N ARG A 33 24.05 -40.16 21.19
CA ARG A 33 23.39 -39.60 22.39
C ARG A 33 22.26 -38.65 21.97
N SER A 34 21.09 -38.81 22.57
CA SER A 34 20.01 -37.83 22.48
C SER A 34 20.40 -36.51 23.19
N PRO A 35 20.09 -35.34 22.61
CA PRO A 35 20.30 -34.07 23.29
C PRO A 35 19.34 -33.93 24.50
N PRO A 36 19.72 -33.19 25.55
CA PRO A 36 18.88 -32.99 26.73
C PRO A 36 17.66 -32.10 26.43
N SER A 37 16.52 -32.44 27.03
CA SER A 37 15.26 -31.71 26.89
C SER A 37 15.23 -30.42 27.70
N SER A 38 15.69 -29.32 27.10
CA SER A 38 15.63 -27.98 27.69
C SER A 38 14.20 -27.45 27.77
N ASN A 39 13.48 -27.81 28.83
CA ASN A 39 12.16 -27.28 29.19
C ASN A 39 12.25 -25.83 29.72
N THR A 40 12.73 -24.90 28.90
CA THR A 40 12.72 -23.47 29.19
C THR A 40 11.30 -22.91 29.09
N LYS A 41 10.59 -22.91 30.23
CA LYS A 41 9.31 -22.19 30.38
C LYS A 41 9.52 -20.71 30.09
N THR A 42 9.13 -20.26 28.90
CA THR A 42 9.26 -18.86 28.46
C THR A 42 8.15 -18.00 29.07
N SER A 43 8.43 -17.43 30.24
CA SER A 43 7.58 -16.41 30.87
C SER A 43 7.42 -15.19 29.93
N PRO A 44 6.19 -14.80 29.55
CA PRO A 44 5.98 -13.92 28.40
C PRO A 44 5.96 -12.43 28.76
N SER A 45 6.87 -11.98 29.65
CA SER A 45 6.84 -10.63 30.25
C SER A 45 8.19 -9.92 30.40
N SER A 46 9.34 -10.58 30.25
CA SER A 46 10.64 -9.91 30.27
C SER A 46 10.97 -9.28 28.92
N THR A 47 10.72 -7.97 28.78
CA THR A 47 11.12 -7.21 27.59
C THR A 47 12.64 -7.11 27.52
N THR A 48 13.27 -7.98 26.72
CA THR A 48 14.73 -7.97 26.55
C THR A 48 15.20 -6.66 25.87
N PRO A 49 16.40 -6.14 26.17
CA PRO A 49 16.92 -4.92 25.53
C PRO A 49 16.89 -4.98 24.00
N LEU A 50 17.21 -6.15 23.41
CA LEU A 50 17.06 -6.40 21.98
C LEU A 50 15.65 -6.13 21.44
N SER A 51 14.61 -6.46 22.22
CA SER A 51 13.21 -6.22 21.84
C SER A 51 12.84 -4.74 21.88
N ILE A 52 13.47 -3.94 22.76
CA ILE A 52 13.30 -2.48 22.80
C ILE A 52 14.02 -1.86 21.60
N ASN A 53 15.28 -2.25 21.36
CA ASN A 53 16.09 -1.73 20.25
C ASN A 53 15.43 -1.97 18.88
N ILE A 54 14.82 -3.14 18.67
CA ILE A 54 14.08 -3.46 17.43
C ILE A 54 12.80 -2.61 17.30
N PHE A 55 12.08 -2.36 18.40
CA PHE A 55 10.89 -1.50 18.36
C PHE A 55 11.24 -0.03 18.03
N LEU A 56 12.28 0.51 18.68
CA LEU A 56 12.78 1.87 18.41
C LEU A 56 13.34 2.01 17.00
N PHE A 57 14.06 1.00 16.49
CA PHE A 57 14.50 0.94 15.11
C PHE A 57 13.32 0.95 14.13
N LEU A 58 12.29 0.14 14.35
CA LEU A 58 11.11 0.09 13.48
C LEU A 58 10.30 1.39 13.49
N ILE A 59 10.15 2.05 14.64
CA ILE A 59 9.55 3.40 14.70
C ILE A 59 10.39 4.40 13.90
N SER A 60 11.70 4.45 14.12
CA SER A 60 12.59 5.39 13.41
C SER A 60 12.59 5.15 11.90
N PHE A 61 12.60 3.87 11.48
CA PHE A 61 12.50 3.46 10.09
C PHE A 61 11.17 3.88 9.44
N ARG A 62 10.05 3.74 10.15
CA ARG A 62 8.73 4.17 9.63
C ARG A 62 8.51 5.68 9.71
N LEU A 63 9.18 6.41 10.61
CA LEU A 63 9.21 7.87 10.59
C LEU A 63 9.94 8.38 9.34
N VAL A 64 11.13 7.86 9.05
CA VAL A 64 11.87 8.16 7.81
C VAL A 64 11.01 7.83 6.57
N ASN A 65 10.32 6.69 6.56
CA ASN A 65 9.37 6.34 5.50
C ASN A 65 8.28 7.42 5.35
N ALA A 66 7.52 7.72 6.41
CA ALA A 66 6.39 8.66 6.36
C ALA A 66 6.80 10.07 5.88
N PHE A 67 7.99 10.56 6.23
CA PHE A 67 8.51 11.85 5.77
C PHE A 67 9.15 11.82 4.36
N THR A 68 9.48 10.64 3.83
CA THR A 68 9.87 10.46 2.43
C THR A 68 8.68 10.29 1.48
N VAL A 69 7.47 9.98 1.97
CA VAL A 69 6.24 9.95 1.15
C VAL A 69 5.92 11.35 0.58
N ARG A 70 6.07 11.49 -0.74
CA ARG A 70 5.72 12.67 -1.55
C ARG A 70 4.56 12.42 -2.52
N THR A 71 4.06 11.19 -2.56
CA THR A 71 3.09 10.72 -3.56
C THR A 71 1.70 10.55 -2.98
N PHE A 72 0.67 10.86 -3.77
CA PHE A 72 -0.72 10.52 -3.53
C PHE A 72 -0.98 9.07 -3.95
N PHE A 73 -1.77 8.30 -3.20
CA PHE A 73 -2.17 6.95 -3.61
C PHE A 73 -3.67 6.87 -3.90
N GLN A 74 -4.52 7.09 -2.89
CA GLN A 74 -5.97 6.98 -3.01
C GLN A 74 -6.68 8.02 -2.13
N PRO A 75 -7.87 8.48 -2.53
CA PRO A 75 -8.57 9.58 -1.85
C PRO A 75 -8.95 9.25 -0.40
N ASP A 76 -9.11 7.97 -0.05
CA ASP A 76 -9.41 7.51 1.31
C ASP A 76 -8.33 7.90 2.34
N GLU A 77 -7.11 8.22 1.89
CA GLU A 77 -6.01 8.72 2.72
C GLU A 77 -6.31 10.10 3.31
N PHE A 78 -7.28 10.83 2.73
CA PHE A 78 -7.68 12.19 3.14
C PHE A 78 -9.19 12.26 3.45
N PHE A 79 -10.04 11.91 2.49
CA PHE A 79 -11.50 12.11 2.58
C PHE A 79 -12.21 11.09 3.51
N GLN A 80 -11.53 10.02 3.95
CA GLN A 80 -12.04 9.05 4.95
C GLN A 80 -11.27 9.10 6.29
N SER A 81 -10.45 10.12 6.52
CA SER A 81 -9.64 10.25 7.72
C SER A 81 -9.35 11.71 8.06
N LEU A 82 -8.52 12.37 7.26
CA LEU A 82 -7.96 13.69 7.56
C LEU A 82 -8.92 14.85 7.34
N GLU A 83 -9.83 14.80 6.37
CA GLU A 83 -10.82 15.87 6.15
C GLU A 83 -11.91 15.89 7.25
N PRO A 84 -12.55 14.76 7.63
CA PRO A 84 -13.46 14.76 8.78
C PRO A 84 -12.73 15.05 10.10
N ALA A 85 -11.48 14.61 10.25
CA ALA A 85 -10.65 14.95 11.41
C ALA A 85 -10.37 16.46 11.51
N TRP A 86 -10.19 17.14 10.38
CA TRP A 86 -10.03 18.60 10.33
C TRP A 86 -11.30 19.32 10.79
N GLN A 87 -12.47 18.89 10.34
CA GLN A 87 -13.75 19.46 10.78
C GLN A 87 -14.00 19.26 12.28
N ILE A 88 -13.66 18.10 12.84
CA ILE A 88 -13.74 17.88 14.29
C ILE A 88 -12.77 18.81 15.04
N ALA A 89 -11.52 18.93 14.58
CA ALA A 89 -10.47 19.67 15.30
C ALA A 89 -10.61 21.20 15.24
N PHE A 90 -11.12 21.74 14.13
CA PHE A 90 -11.13 23.19 13.88
C PHE A 90 -12.50 23.78 13.52
N GLY A 91 -13.54 22.95 13.36
CA GLY A 91 -14.90 23.37 13.04
C GLY A 91 -15.23 23.43 11.54
N GLU A 92 -16.53 23.47 11.24
CA GLU A 92 -17.08 23.30 9.88
C GLU A 92 -16.70 24.45 8.94
N ASN A 93 -16.68 25.68 9.47
CA ASN A 93 -16.33 26.90 8.73
C ASN A 93 -14.87 26.98 8.27
N GLN A 94 -14.04 25.97 8.59
CA GLN A 94 -12.66 25.88 8.12
C GLN A 94 -12.52 25.20 6.75
N GLY A 95 -13.64 24.85 6.09
CA GLY A 95 -13.66 24.44 4.69
C GLY A 95 -13.03 23.07 4.42
N ALA A 96 -13.25 22.11 5.32
CA ALA A 96 -12.91 20.69 5.11
C ALA A 96 -13.88 20.03 4.11
N TRP A 97 -13.40 19.05 3.33
CA TRP A 97 -14.26 18.37 2.35
C TRP A 97 -14.93 17.12 2.93
N ILE A 98 -16.22 17.24 3.29
CA ILE A 98 -17.02 16.12 3.78
C ILE A 98 -17.78 15.46 2.62
N THR A 99 -17.39 14.23 2.29
CA THR A 99 -18.02 13.41 1.26
C THR A 99 -19.39 12.87 1.68
N TRP A 100 -20.19 12.51 0.69
CA TRP A 100 -21.48 11.84 0.83
C TRP A 100 -21.47 10.64 1.82
N GLU A 101 -20.37 9.88 1.91
CA GLU A 101 -20.25 8.74 2.83
C GLU A 101 -20.50 9.10 4.30
N TRP A 102 -20.09 10.31 4.71
CA TRP A 102 -20.32 10.83 6.05
C TRP A 102 -21.74 11.38 6.19
N ARG A 103 -22.27 12.05 5.15
CA ARG A 103 -23.67 12.54 5.13
C ARG A 103 -24.69 11.40 5.27
N HIS A 104 -24.44 10.26 4.62
CA HIS A 104 -25.26 9.04 4.76
C HIS A 104 -24.83 8.13 5.94
N GLN A 105 -23.83 8.54 6.72
CA GLN A 105 -23.41 7.95 7.99
C GLN A 105 -22.91 6.50 7.83
N LEU A 106 -22.11 6.25 6.79
CA LEU A 106 -21.65 4.91 6.36
C LEU A 106 -20.35 4.45 7.01
N ARG A 107 -19.59 5.35 7.65
CA ARG A 107 -18.26 5.07 8.21
C ARG A 107 -18.24 5.28 9.72
N SER A 108 -17.42 4.52 10.45
CA SER A 108 -17.20 4.78 11.87
C SER A 108 -16.28 5.99 12.07
N SER A 109 -16.67 6.87 12.97
CA SER A 109 -15.97 8.10 13.35
C SER A 109 -14.66 7.86 14.11
N ILE A 110 -14.44 6.65 14.63
CA ILE A 110 -13.24 6.26 15.41
C ILE A 110 -11.93 6.60 14.67
N HIS A 111 -11.88 6.41 13.35
CA HIS A 111 -10.66 6.64 12.57
C HIS A 111 -10.35 8.14 12.37
N PRO A 112 -11.28 9.00 11.94
CA PRO A 112 -11.09 10.45 12.02
C PRO A 112 -10.82 10.99 13.43
N LEU A 113 -11.49 10.48 14.46
CA LEU A 113 -11.33 11.00 15.84
C LEU A 113 -9.91 10.84 16.38
N LEU A 114 -9.21 9.76 16.00
CA LEU A 114 -7.78 9.60 16.26
C LEU A 114 -6.97 10.78 15.68
N PHE A 115 -7.19 11.14 14.42
CA PHE A 115 -6.48 12.25 13.78
C PHE A 115 -6.96 13.63 14.24
N ALA A 116 -8.23 13.77 14.67
CA ALA A 116 -8.74 15.01 15.23
C ALA A 116 -8.04 15.36 16.56
N ALA A 117 -7.83 14.36 17.43
CA ALA A 117 -7.03 14.52 18.64
C ALA A 117 -5.56 14.89 18.32
N VAL A 118 -4.99 14.31 17.25
CA VAL A 118 -3.63 14.61 16.79
C VAL A 118 -3.51 16.03 16.24
N TYR A 119 -4.45 16.50 15.42
CA TYR A 119 -4.50 17.89 14.96
C TYR A 119 -4.67 18.88 16.12
N SER A 120 -5.56 18.58 17.07
CA SER A 120 -5.80 19.41 18.25
C SER A 120 -4.53 19.53 19.12
N ALA A 121 -3.85 18.41 19.38
CA ALA A 121 -2.59 18.40 20.13
C ALA A 121 -1.46 19.13 19.39
N ALA A 122 -1.34 18.93 18.08
CA ALA A 122 -0.35 19.62 17.24
C ALA A 122 -0.59 21.14 17.19
N ASP A 123 -1.85 21.59 17.17
CA ASP A 123 -2.19 23.01 17.22
C ASP A 123 -1.89 23.63 18.58
N VAL A 124 -2.23 22.96 19.69
CA VAL A 124 -1.87 23.40 21.05
C VAL A 124 -0.34 23.52 21.17
N VAL A 125 0.43 22.58 20.64
CA VAL A 125 1.91 22.67 20.59
C VAL A 125 2.37 23.86 19.73
N ALA A 126 1.73 24.11 18.57
CA ALA A 126 2.06 25.26 17.73
C ALA A 126 1.80 26.61 18.44
N GLN A 127 0.70 26.72 19.18
CA GLN A 127 0.33 27.90 19.97
C GLN A 127 1.29 28.11 21.14
N LEU A 128 1.60 27.06 21.92
CA LEU A 128 2.53 27.12 23.05
C LEU A 128 3.95 27.51 22.63
N LEU A 129 4.42 27.00 21.49
CA LEU A 129 5.73 27.34 20.91
C LEU A 129 5.71 28.63 20.07
N ARG A 130 4.57 29.32 19.96
CA ARG A 130 4.36 30.54 19.16
C ARG A 130 4.88 30.41 17.72
N LEU A 131 4.63 29.27 17.08
CA LEU A 131 5.12 28.96 15.74
C LEU A 131 4.51 29.91 14.70
N SER A 132 5.31 30.25 13.66
CA SER A 132 4.81 31.01 12.52
C SER A 132 3.66 30.28 11.82
N PRO A 133 2.75 30.98 11.10
CA PRO A 133 1.66 30.33 10.36
C PRO A 133 2.13 29.23 9.40
N ALA A 134 3.29 29.43 8.74
CA ALA A 134 3.93 28.43 7.88
C ALA A 134 4.44 27.21 8.68
N SER A 135 5.15 27.46 9.78
CA SER A 135 5.65 26.40 10.67
C SER A 135 4.51 25.58 11.31
N ARG A 136 3.39 26.25 11.65
CA ARG A 136 2.14 25.60 12.08
C ARG A 136 1.56 24.74 10.96
N ALA A 137 1.49 25.25 9.74
CA ALA A 137 0.96 24.50 8.60
C ALA A 137 1.75 23.22 8.31
N ASP A 138 3.08 23.29 8.32
CA ASP A 138 3.91 22.10 8.12
C ASP A 138 3.86 21.13 9.31
N LEU A 139 3.72 21.62 10.56
CA LEU A 139 3.47 20.76 11.72
C LEU A 139 2.14 20.01 11.62
N LEU A 140 1.06 20.67 11.16
CA LEU A 140 -0.24 20.03 10.96
C LEU A 140 -0.20 18.97 9.84
N VAL A 141 0.54 19.21 8.75
CA VAL A 141 0.76 18.19 7.70
C VAL A 141 1.67 17.04 8.20
N ALA A 142 2.59 17.30 9.14
CA ALA A 142 3.51 16.32 9.71
C ALA A 142 2.91 15.43 10.81
N ALA A 143 1.97 15.95 11.62
CA ALA A 143 1.48 15.25 12.80
C ALA A 143 0.72 13.94 12.50
N PRO A 144 -0.22 13.86 11.53
CA PRO A 144 -0.86 12.60 11.15
C PRO A 144 0.14 11.55 10.64
N LYS A 145 1.11 11.98 9.82
CA LYS A 145 2.20 11.13 9.31
C LYS A 145 3.06 10.54 10.44
N THR A 146 3.32 11.33 11.47
CA THR A 146 4.09 10.92 12.65
C THR A 146 3.38 9.80 13.43
N VAL A 147 2.08 9.96 13.69
CA VAL A 147 1.30 8.94 14.42
C VAL A 147 1.10 7.68 13.57
N GLN A 148 0.87 7.84 12.26
CA GLN A 148 0.75 6.72 11.34
C GLN A 148 2.05 5.92 11.18
N ALA A 149 3.22 6.58 11.29
CA ALA A 149 4.52 5.91 11.38
C ALA A 149 4.68 5.04 12.65
N VAL A 150 4.20 5.52 13.80
CA VAL A 150 4.22 4.74 15.05
C VAL A 150 3.28 3.54 14.95
N ILE A 151 2.11 3.70 14.33
CA ILE A 151 1.16 2.60 14.03
C ILE A 151 1.83 1.56 13.12
N ALA A 152 2.46 1.98 12.02
CA ALA A 152 3.20 1.09 11.13
C ALA A 152 4.32 0.31 11.84
N GLY A 153 5.13 1.00 12.66
CA GLY A 153 6.22 0.38 13.43
C GLY A 153 5.71 -0.61 14.49
N LEU A 154 4.54 -0.35 15.07
CA LEU A 154 3.85 -1.28 15.96
C LEU A 154 3.39 -2.55 15.20
N GLY A 155 2.84 -2.39 13.99
CA GLY A 155 2.44 -3.50 13.12
C GLY A 155 3.60 -4.43 12.76
N ASP A 156 4.73 -3.87 12.32
CA ASP A 156 5.95 -4.63 12.04
C ASP A 156 6.46 -5.35 13.30
N PHE A 157 6.51 -4.65 14.43
CA PHE A 157 7.01 -5.19 15.70
C PHE A 157 6.15 -6.35 16.23
N TYR A 158 4.83 -6.27 16.08
CA TYR A 158 3.94 -7.37 16.45
C TYR A 158 3.94 -8.51 15.43
N THR A 159 4.22 -8.24 14.15
CA THR A 159 4.52 -9.28 13.15
C THR A 159 5.75 -10.09 13.57
N TRP A 160 6.84 -9.43 13.96
CA TRP A 160 8.05 -10.07 14.48
C TRP A 160 7.83 -10.79 15.82
N LYS A 161 7.03 -10.23 16.74
CA LYS A 161 6.65 -10.91 17.99
C LYS A 161 5.87 -12.20 17.73
N LEU A 162 4.95 -12.22 16.76
CA LEU A 162 4.23 -13.43 16.38
C LEU A 162 5.15 -14.44 15.68
N ALA A 163 6.06 -14.00 14.81
CA ALA A 163 7.11 -14.86 14.25
C ALA A 163 7.98 -15.51 15.34
N ARG A 164 8.40 -14.74 16.37
CA ARG A 164 9.12 -15.25 17.55
C ARG A 164 8.34 -16.29 18.35
N TYR A 165 7.01 -16.20 18.38
CA TYR A 165 6.15 -17.19 19.02
C TYR A 165 6.03 -18.47 18.16
N VAL A 166 5.91 -18.31 16.83
CA VAL A 166 5.76 -19.43 15.88
C VAL A 166 7.05 -20.22 15.68
N TYR A 167 8.21 -19.56 15.53
CA TYR A 167 9.49 -20.20 15.17
C TYR A 167 10.55 -20.17 16.29
N GLY A 168 10.37 -19.34 17.31
CA GLY A 168 11.32 -19.16 18.41
C GLY A 168 12.25 -17.95 18.24
N ALA A 169 12.78 -17.46 19.37
CA ALA A 169 13.46 -16.16 19.43
C ALA A 169 14.85 -16.08 18.77
N GLN A 170 15.49 -17.21 18.50
CA GLN A 170 16.81 -17.30 17.84
C GLN A 170 16.74 -17.96 16.45
N SER A 171 15.54 -18.25 15.94
CA SER A 171 15.36 -18.89 14.64
C SER A 171 15.67 -17.94 13.49
N TYR A 172 16.14 -18.46 12.36
CA TYR A 172 16.42 -17.65 11.16
C TYR A 172 15.12 -17.17 10.49
N GLU A 173 14.03 -17.92 10.63
CA GLU A 173 12.68 -17.62 10.12
C GLU A 173 12.08 -16.38 10.82
N THR A 174 12.30 -16.23 12.13
CA THR A 174 11.98 -15.02 12.89
C THR A 174 12.65 -13.78 12.28
N TRP A 175 13.93 -13.86 11.95
CA TRP A 175 14.69 -12.74 11.35
C TRP A 175 14.33 -12.52 9.88
N ALA A 176 14.04 -13.58 9.14
CA ALA A 176 13.54 -13.51 7.76
C ALA A 176 12.17 -12.82 7.69
N THR A 177 11.27 -13.06 8.66
CA THR A 177 9.99 -12.34 8.75
C THR A 177 10.21 -10.84 8.95
N LEU A 178 11.14 -10.45 9.84
CA LEU A 178 11.49 -9.04 10.05
C LEU A 178 12.06 -8.41 8.77
N ALA A 179 12.99 -9.09 8.10
CA ALA A 179 13.54 -8.63 6.82
C ALA A 179 12.46 -8.47 5.74
N LEU A 180 11.48 -9.39 5.67
CA LEU A 180 10.33 -9.28 4.78
C LEU A 180 9.46 -8.05 5.11
N THR A 181 9.14 -7.78 6.38
CA THR A 181 8.37 -6.57 6.75
C THR A 181 9.11 -5.27 6.44
N VAL A 182 10.44 -5.25 6.60
CA VAL A 182 11.30 -4.07 6.33
C VAL A 182 11.45 -3.80 4.84
N VAL A 183 11.64 -4.84 4.02
CA VAL A 183 11.94 -4.71 2.58
C VAL A 183 10.70 -4.80 1.68
N SER A 184 9.55 -5.27 2.17
CA SER A 184 8.30 -5.36 1.40
C SER A 184 7.89 -4.00 0.82
N PRO A 185 7.82 -3.84 -0.52
CA PRO A 185 7.47 -2.56 -1.15
C PRO A 185 6.06 -2.12 -0.80
N TRP A 186 5.12 -3.07 -0.66
CA TRP A 186 3.76 -2.77 -0.23
C TRP A 186 3.72 -2.25 1.21
N GLN A 187 4.44 -2.90 2.12
CA GLN A 187 4.49 -2.45 3.52
C GLN A 187 5.16 -1.08 3.63
N TRP A 188 6.20 -0.80 2.85
CA TRP A 188 6.80 0.54 2.76
C TRP A 188 5.82 1.58 2.19
N PHE A 189 5.25 1.35 1.01
CA PHE A 189 4.38 2.29 0.32
C PHE A 189 3.03 2.58 1.02
N CYS A 190 2.48 1.60 1.74
CA CYS A 190 1.12 1.67 2.27
C CYS A 190 1.07 1.99 3.77
N SER A 191 1.87 1.34 4.63
CA SER A 191 1.67 1.34 6.10
C SER A 191 1.65 2.72 6.76
N THR A 192 2.42 3.66 6.23
CA THR A 192 2.58 5.04 6.72
C THR A 192 1.52 6.02 6.18
N ARG A 193 0.61 5.56 5.32
CA ARG A 193 -0.52 6.36 4.80
C ARG A 193 -1.69 6.32 5.76
N THR A 194 -2.44 7.42 5.85
CA THR A 194 -3.56 7.65 6.79
C THR A 194 -4.85 6.93 6.35
N LEU A 195 -4.71 5.65 5.99
CA LEU A 195 -5.75 4.73 5.54
C LEU A 195 -6.23 3.84 6.70
N SER A 196 -7.55 3.67 6.82
CA SER A 196 -8.14 2.81 7.86
C SER A 196 -7.64 1.36 7.79
N ASN A 197 -7.30 0.84 6.61
CA ASN A 197 -6.74 -0.50 6.44
C ASN A 197 -5.32 -0.66 7.04
N CYS A 198 -4.57 0.41 7.24
CA CYS A 198 -3.25 0.36 7.88
C CYS A 198 -3.39 0.22 9.41
N LEU A 199 -4.34 0.95 10.01
CA LEU A 199 -4.73 0.80 11.40
C LEU A 199 -5.39 -0.57 11.65
N GLU A 200 -6.32 -0.99 10.79
CA GLU A 200 -6.92 -2.33 10.78
C GLU A 200 -5.84 -3.42 10.79
N THR A 201 -4.92 -3.41 9.83
CA THR A 201 -3.82 -4.39 9.72
C THR A 201 -2.97 -4.44 11.01
N THR A 202 -2.67 -3.27 11.59
CA THR A 202 -1.90 -3.15 12.83
C THR A 202 -2.65 -3.74 14.02
N ILE A 203 -3.93 -3.38 14.19
CA ILE A 203 -4.80 -3.91 15.25
C ILE A 203 -4.98 -5.43 15.09
N THR A 204 -5.16 -5.91 13.86
CA THR A 204 -5.27 -7.34 13.54
C THR A 204 -4.02 -8.11 13.98
N ILE A 205 -2.80 -7.66 13.65
CA ILE A 205 -1.58 -8.41 14.05
C ILE A 205 -1.30 -8.32 15.56
N VAL A 206 -1.62 -7.20 16.22
CA VAL A 206 -1.56 -7.10 17.68
C VAL A 206 -2.55 -8.09 18.32
N ALA A 207 -3.77 -8.19 17.80
CA ALA A 207 -4.77 -9.15 18.26
C ALA A 207 -4.36 -10.61 17.98
N LEU A 208 -3.82 -10.93 16.81
CA LEU A 208 -3.31 -12.27 16.47
C LEU A 208 -2.16 -12.72 17.39
N TYR A 209 -1.35 -11.79 17.89
CA TYR A 209 -0.34 -12.08 18.92
C TYR A 209 -0.95 -12.35 20.31
N LEU A 210 -2.09 -11.73 20.63
CA LEU A 210 -2.81 -11.91 21.90
C LEU A 210 -3.79 -13.09 21.89
N TRP A 211 -4.16 -13.61 20.72
CA TRP A 211 -5.04 -14.78 20.56
C TRP A 211 -4.49 -15.98 21.36
N PRO A 212 -5.32 -16.67 22.17
CA PRO A 212 -4.85 -17.78 23.00
C PRO A 212 -4.69 -19.06 22.17
N TRP A 213 -3.67 -19.12 21.32
CA TRP A 213 -3.30 -20.28 20.47
C TRP A 213 -3.31 -21.63 21.21
N SER A 214 -3.03 -21.60 22.52
CA SER A 214 -3.24 -22.71 23.47
C SER A 214 -4.59 -23.42 23.36
N TRP A 215 -5.66 -22.71 23.01
CA TRP A 215 -7.02 -23.28 22.90
C TRP A 215 -7.22 -24.09 21.62
N SER A 216 -6.33 -23.94 20.63
CA SER A 216 -6.25 -24.82 19.46
C SER A 216 -5.50 -26.13 19.77
N PHE A 217 -4.83 -26.25 20.92
CA PHE A 217 -3.98 -27.39 21.29
C PHE A 217 -4.70 -28.33 22.28
N VAL A 218 -5.32 -29.39 21.75
CA VAL A 218 -5.93 -30.42 22.59
C VAL A 218 -4.84 -31.24 23.28
N THR A 219 -4.83 -31.25 24.62
CA THR A 219 -4.03 -32.16 25.44
C THR A 219 -4.94 -33.05 26.28
N PRO A 220 -5.29 -34.27 25.82
CA PRO A 220 -6.03 -35.23 26.63
C PRO A 220 -5.09 -35.83 27.67
N GLY A 221 -5.14 -35.31 28.90
CA GLY A 221 -4.05 -35.48 29.87
C GLY A 221 -4.48 -35.64 31.33
N HIS A 222 -5.36 -36.60 31.63
CA HIS A 222 -5.56 -37.03 33.02
C HIS A 222 -4.25 -37.59 33.62
N LYS A 223 -3.73 -36.95 34.66
CA LYS A 223 -2.85 -37.60 35.65
C LYS A 223 -3.31 -37.26 37.08
N LYS A 224 -3.06 -38.20 37.99
CA LYS A 224 -3.74 -38.31 39.30
C LYS A 224 -3.28 -37.22 40.28
N ALA A 225 -4.19 -36.81 41.15
CA ALA A 225 -3.89 -35.84 42.20
C ALA A 225 -2.89 -36.39 43.23
N SER A 226 -1.99 -35.52 43.70
CA SER A 226 -1.19 -35.71 44.91
C SER A 226 -1.18 -34.40 45.72
N ARG A 227 -0.57 -34.40 46.92
CA ARG A 227 -0.64 -33.26 47.86
C ARG A 227 0.04 -31.96 47.38
N ALA A 228 0.68 -31.94 46.21
CA ALA A 228 1.15 -30.71 45.54
C ALA A 228 0.01 -29.78 45.05
N ALA A 229 -1.24 -30.30 45.00
CA ALA A 229 -2.38 -29.66 44.36
C ALA A 229 -2.73 -28.24 44.82
N SER A 230 -2.32 -27.78 46.01
CA SER A 230 -2.63 -26.42 46.49
C SER A 230 -1.84 -25.34 45.73
N ARG A 231 -0.51 -25.48 45.63
CA ARG A 231 0.34 -24.57 44.82
C ARG A 231 0.03 -24.70 43.33
N GLU A 232 -0.22 -25.90 42.83
CA GLU A 232 -0.63 -26.10 41.44
C GLU A 232 -1.99 -25.46 41.12
N ARG A 233 -2.98 -25.53 42.02
CA ARG A 233 -4.30 -24.88 41.83
C ARG A 233 -4.19 -23.36 41.83
N ALA A 234 -3.32 -22.78 42.66
CA ALA A 234 -3.02 -21.35 42.64
C ALA A 234 -2.34 -20.91 41.32
N GLN A 235 -1.29 -21.63 40.89
CA GLN A 235 -0.61 -21.35 39.62
C GLN A 235 -1.53 -21.52 38.41
N ARG A 236 -2.33 -22.59 38.37
CA ARG A 236 -3.31 -22.85 37.31
C ARG A 236 -4.42 -21.81 37.27
N GLY A 237 -4.85 -21.29 38.42
CA GLY A 237 -5.76 -20.15 38.51
C GLY A 237 -5.16 -18.88 37.89
N GLN A 238 -3.88 -18.60 38.19
CA GLN A 238 -3.16 -17.46 37.63
C GLN A 238 -2.93 -17.59 36.10
N GLU A 239 -2.55 -18.77 35.61
CA GLU A 239 -2.39 -19.04 34.17
C GLU A 239 -3.72 -18.87 33.41
N VAL A 240 -4.83 -19.36 33.97
CA VAL A 240 -6.18 -19.17 33.39
C VAL A 240 -6.56 -17.69 33.41
N SER A 241 -6.31 -16.96 34.50
CA SER A 241 -6.60 -15.52 34.59
C SER A 241 -5.85 -14.70 33.52
N VAL A 242 -4.54 -14.95 33.35
CA VAL A 242 -3.72 -14.30 32.32
C VAL A 242 -4.15 -14.69 30.90
N SER A 243 -4.58 -15.95 30.69
CA SER A 243 -5.12 -16.41 29.41
C SER A 243 -6.44 -15.70 29.06
N LEU A 244 -7.34 -15.53 30.04
CA LEU A 244 -8.60 -14.79 29.88
C LEU A 244 -8.37 -13.30 29.62
N GLN A 245 -7.42 -12.66 30.31
CA GLN A 245 -7.07 -11.26 30.08
C GLN A 245 -6.55 -11.03 28.64
N ARG A 246 -5.69 -11.94 28.14
CA ARG A 246 -5.20 -11.91 26.75
C ARG A 246 -6.32 -12.11 25.74
N LEU A 247 -7.24 -13.05 25.99
CA LEU A 247 -8.42 -13.24 25.14
C LEU A 247 -9.30 -11.98 25.12
N ARG A 248 -9.55 -11.33 26.26
CA ARG A 248 -10.32 -10.07 26.31
C ARG A 248 -9.67 -8.95 25.50
N GLN A 249 -8.35 -8.78 25.63
CA GLN A 249 -7.59 -7.82 24.82
C GLN A 249 -7.66 -8.16 23.33
N CYS A 250 -7.47 -9.43 22.97
CA CYS A 250 -7.60 -9.91 21.59
C CYS A 250 -8.99 -9.64 21.01
N LEU A 251 -10.07 -10.01 21.71
CA LEU A 251 -11.45 -9.87 21.24
C LEU A 251 -11.89 -8.40 21.18
N SER A 252 -11.42 -7.55 22.09
CA SER A 252 -11.69 -6.12 22.05
C SER A 252 -11.02 -5.46 20.85
N LEU A 253 -9.75 -5.79 20.58
CA LEU A 253 -9.04 -5.31 19.39
C LEU A 253 -9.64 -5.87 18.09
N ALA A 254 -10.04 -7.15 18.07
CA ALA A 254 -10.76 -7.76 16.96
C ALA A 254 -12.08 -7.02 16.67
N ALA A 255 -12.86 -6.70 17.70
CA ALA A 255 -14.10 -5.93 17.56
C ALA A 255 -13.83 -4.52 17.00
N VAL A 256 -12.80 -3.81 17.47
CA VAL A 256 -12.40 -2.51 16.89
C VAL A 256 -12.02 -2.66 15.41
N ALA A 257 -11.24 -3.67 15.04
CA ALA A 257 -10.88 -3.92 13.64
C ALA A 257 -12.12 -4.20 12.76
N CYS A 258 -13.09 -4.97 13.26
CA CYS A 258 -14.37 -5.22 12.58
C CYS A 258 -15.25 -3.97 12.45
N ILE A 259 -15.19 -3.02 13.39
CA ILE A 259 -15.92 -1.74 13.30
C ILE A 259 -15.24 -0.80 12.30
N LEU A 260 -13.90 -0.76 12.28
CA LEU A 260 -13.14 0.00 11.28
C LEU A 260 -13.37 -0.52 9.86
N ARG A 261 -13.41 -1.85 9.68
CA ARG A 261 -13.72 -2.53 8.42
C ARG A 261 -14.47 -3.85 8.70
N PRO A 262 -15.78 -3.96 8.36
CA PRO A 262 -16.58 -5.16 8.60
C PRO A 262 -15.99 -6.46 8.01
N THR A 263 -15.21 -6.36 6.92
CA THR A 263 -14.50 -7.47 6.29
C THR A 263 -13.52 -8.20 7.20
N ASN A 264 -13.00 -7.54 8.25
CA ASN A 264 -12.06 -8.15 9.21
C ASN A 264 -12.68 -9.35 9.95
N ILE A 265 -14.02 -9.42 10.05
CA ILE A 265 -14.75 -10.51 10.72
C ILE A 265 -14.42 -11.90 10.14
N LEU A 266 -14.01 -11.97 8.86
CA LEU A 266 -13.64 -13.21 8.18
C LEU A 266 -12.40 -13.89 8.81
N ILE A 267 -11.46 -13.10 9.34
CA ILE A 267 -10.28 -13.59 10.06
C ILE A 267 -10.73 -14.22 11.38
N TRP A 268 -11.51 -13.48 12.17
CA TRP A 268 -11.93 -13.90 13.51
C TRP A 268 -12.91 -15.08 13.49
N MET A 269 -13.85 -15.11 12.55
CA MET A 269 -14.76 -16.25 12.36
C MET A 269 -14.00 -17.53 11.98
N SER A 270 -12.94 -17.43 11.16
CA SER A 270 -12.11 -18.58 10.80
C SER A 270 -11.37 -19.15 12.02
N LEU A 271 -10.74 -18.28 12.83
CA LEU A 271 -10.01 -18.69 14.04
C LEU A 271 -10.95 -19.19 15.15
N ALA A 272 -12.07 -18.50 15.36
CA ALA A 272 -13.10 -18.90 16.31
C ALA A 272 -13.73 -20.25 15.93
N SER A 273 -13.92 -20.53 14.64
CA SER A 273 -14.39 -21.85 14.17
C SER A 273 -13.39 -22.96 14.52
N VAL A 274 -12.10 -22.76 14.27
CA VAL A 274 -11.06 -23.75 14.64
C VAL A 274 -11.02 -23.96 16.16
N ALA A 275 -11.11 -22.88 16.95
CA ALA A 275 -11.19 -22.98 18.41
C ALA A 275 -12.47 -23.70 18.87
N TRP A 276 -13.62 -23.42 18.27
CA TRP A 276 -14.91 -24.05 18.61
C TRP A 276 -14.88 -25.58 18.43
N PHE A 277 -14.34 -26.07 17.31
CA PHE A 277 -14.23 -27.51 17.06
C PHE A 277 -13.13 -28.20 17.89
N ARG A 278 -12.11 -27.47 18.38
CA ARG A 278 -11.00 -28.02 19.18
C ARG A 278 -11.16 -27.89 20.70
N THR A 279 -11.96 -26.95 21.19
CA THR A 279 -12.14 -26.70 22.63
C THR A 279 -13.21 -27.59 23.28
N SER A 280 -13.09 -27.77 24.61
CA SER A 280 -14.13 -28.39 25.44
C SER A 280 -15.36 -27.49 25.58
N TRP A 281 -16.47 -28.04 26.07
CA TRP A 281 -17.72 -27.30 26.32
C TRP A 281 -17.54 -26.06 27.19
N ASP A 282 -16.68 -26.10 28.21
CA ASP A 282 -16.41 -24.92 29.04
C ASP A 282 -15.54 -23.88 28.32
N GLY A 283 -14.60 -24.32 27.48
CA GLY A 283 -13.88 -23.43 26.57
C GLY A 283 -14.81 -22.71 25.59
N ARG A 284 -15.81 -23.43 25.03
CA ARG A 284 -16.87 -22.84 24.20
C ARG A 284 -17.75 -21.84 24.95
N ARG A 285 -18.18 -22.18 26.16
CA ARG A 285 -18.97 -21.27 27.05
C ARG A 285 -18.20 -19.99 27.35
N ILE A 286 -16.91 -20.10 27.69
CA ILE A 286 -16.05 -18.93 27.91
C ILE A 286 -15.89 -18.13 26.62
N LEU A 287 -15.60 -18.78 25.47
CA LEU A 287 -15.45 -18.08 24.19
C LEU A 287 -16.69 -17.25 23.86
N VAL A 288 -17.89 -17.83 23.96
CA VAL A 288 -19.16 -17.11 23.73
C VAL A 288 -19.35 -15.97 24.72
N ARG A 289 -19.12 -16.20 26.02
CA ARG A 289 -19.22 -15.15 27.06
C ARG A 289 -18.29 -13.97 26.78
N GLU A 290 -17.03 -14.24 26.46
CA GLU A 290 -16.04 -13.19 26.24
C GLU A 290 -16.23 -12.49 24.88
N VAL A 291 -16.72 -13.19 23.85
CA VAL A 291 -17.13 -12.58 22.57
C VAL A 291 -18.31 -11.65 22.75
N LEU A 292 -19.34 -12.06 23.49
CA LEU A 292 -20.48 -11.19 23.80
C LEU A 292 -20.05 -10.00 24.68
N LEU A 293 -19.28 -10.24 25.74
CA LEU A 293 -18.82 -9.17 26.65
C LEU A 293 -17.95 -8.14 25.92
N CYS A 294 -16.89 -8.56 25.23
CA CYS A 294 -15.99 -7.63 24.53
C CYS A 294 -16.69 -7.00 23.32
N GLY A 295 -17.44 -7.79 22.55
CA GLY A 295 -18.18 -7.33 21.38
C GLY A 295 -19.23 -6.27 21.72
N CYS A 296 -20.14 -6.55 22.66
CA CYS A 296 -21.16 -5.59 23.07
C CYS A 296 -20.56 -4.34 23.74
N THR A 297 -19.46 -4.46 24.50
CA THR A 297 -18.77 -3.30 25.08
C THR A 297 -18.20 -2.38 24.00
N VAL A 298 -17.49 -2.94 23.02
CA VAL A 298 -16.86 -2.17 21.93
C VAL A 298 -17.90 -1.62 20.94
N LEU A 299 -18.96 -2.37 20.65
CA LEU A 299 -20.09 -1.91 19.83
C LEU A 299 -20.87 -0.79 20.53
N GLY A 300 -21.12 -0.91 21.83
CA GLY A 300 -21.77 0.13 22.64
C GLY A 300 -20.95 1.41 22.68
N LEU A 301 -19.64 1.30 22.91
CA LEU A 301 -18.72 2.44 22.86
C LEU A 301 -18.69 3.09 21.47
N SER A 302 -18.60 2.33 20.38
CA SER A 302 -18.68 2.89 19.02
C SER A 302 -20.01 3.57 18.78
N SER A 303 -21.13 2.99 19.20
CA SER A 303 -22.45 3.60 19.01
C SER A 303 -22.59 4.92 19.76
N VAL A 304 -21.99 5.07 20.94
CA VAL A 304 -21.92 6.35 21.66
C VAL A 304 -21.01 7.35 20.94
N VAL A 305 -19.83 6.92 20.49
CA VAL A 305 -18.85 7.77 19.79
C VAL A 305 -19.40 8.25 18.43
N ASP A 306 -20.00 7.36 17.65
CA ASP A 306 -20.69 7.66 16.41
C ASP A 306 -21.94 8.52 16.66
N ARG A 307 -22.69 8.33 17.77
CA ARG A 307 -23.79 9.23 18.18
C ARG A 307 -23.33 10.65 18.53
N LEU A 308 -22.13 10.81 19.09
CA LEU A 308 -21.54 12.12 19.36
C LEU A 308 -21.10 12.80 18.07
N PHE A 309 -20.46 12.06 17.15
CA PHE A 309 -20.00 12.59 15.86
C PHE A 309 -21.16 12.94 14.90
N TYR A 310 -22.17 12.07 14.76
CA TYR A 310 -23.26 12.22 13.79
C TYR A 310 -24.52 12.95 14.32
N GLY A 311 -24.51 13.41 15.58
CA GLY A 311 -25.67 14.06 16.21
C GLY A 311 -26.93 13.20 16.39
N SER A 312 -26.92 11.95 15.91
CA SER A 312 -28.07 11.05 15.81
C SER A 312 -27.64 9.60 16.03
N TRP A 313 -28.54 8.73 16.49
CA TRP A 313 -28.18 7.33 16.78
C TRP A 313 -28.00 6.55 15.47
N THR A 314 -26.77 6.10 15.24
CA THR A 314 -26.35 5.44 14.00
C THR A 314 -25.56 4.19 14.29
N PHE A 315 -25.64 3.20 13.40
CA PHE A 315 -24.73 2.05 13.41
C PHE A 315 -24.08 1.89 12.03
N PRO A 316 -22.94 2.56 11.78
CA PRO A 316 -22.32 2.62 10.45
C PRO A 316 -22.01 1.27 9.80
N PRO A 317 -21.55 0.20 10.52
CA PRO A 317 -21.33 -1.11 9.91
C PRO A 317 -22.55 -1.72 9.23
N LEU A 318 -23.76 -1.56 9.81
CA LEU A 318 -25.00 -2.06 9.23
C LEU A 318 -25.44 -1.20 8.04
N ARG A 319 -25.28 0.13 8.12
CA ARG A 319 -25.53 1.02 6.98
C ARG A 319 -24.60 0.70 5.81
N PHE A 320 -23.30 0.57 6.06
CA PHE A 320 -22.33 0.15 5.05
C PHE A 320 -22.76 -1.16 4.37
N LEU A 321 -23.17 -2.17 5.15
CA LEU A 321 -23.64 -3.44 4.62
C LEU A 321 -24.90 -3.28 3.75
N TYR A 322 -25.88 -2.51 4.22
CA TYR A 322 -27.13 -2.23 3.50
C TYR A 322 -26.88 -1.48 2.18
N PHE A 323 -26.12 -0.39 2.18
CA PHE A 323 -25.83 0.38 0.97
C PHE A 323 -24.98 -0.41 -0.05
N ASN A 324 -24.00 -1.21 0.40
CA ASN A 324 -23.17 -2.00 -0.53
C ASN A 324 -23.90 -3.22 -1.11
N ILE A 325 -24.73 -3.92 -0.32
CA ILE A 325 -25.42 -5.13 -0.77
C ILE A 325 -26.79 -4.80 -1.39
N ALA A 326 -27.67 -4.09 -0.68
CA ALA A 326 -29.05 -3.87 -1.12
C ALA A 326 -29.15 -2.81 -2.23
N GLN A 327 -28.40 -1.70 -2.13
CA GLN A 327 -28.39 -0.67 -3.19
C GLN A 327 -27.39 -0.94 -4.32
N SER A 328 -26.56 -2.00 -4.22
CA SER A 328 -25.54 -2.39 -5.22
C SER A 328 -24.53 -1.28 -5.60
N LEU A 329 -24.37 -0.24 -4.77
CA LEU A 329 -23.62 0.97 -5.11
C LEU A 329 -22.12 0.70 -5.38
N ALA A 330 -21.58 -0.40 -4.85
CA ALA A 330 -20.23 -0.88 -5.15
C ALA A 330 -19.97 -1.10 -6.66
N VAL A 331 -21.01 -1.28 -7.48
CA VAL A 331 -20.89 -1.38 -8.95
C VAL A 331 -20.52 -0.04 -9.61
N PHE A 332 -20.88 1.09 -9.01
CA PHE A 332 -20.54 2.43 -9.52
C PHE A 332 -19.02 2.67 -9.52
N TYR A 333 -18.33 2.10 -8.53
CA TYR A 333 -16.87 2.13 -8.41
C TYR A 333 -16.15 1.00 -9.19
N GLY A 334 -16.85 0.36 -10.13
CA GLY A 334 -16.30 -0.63 -11.06
C GLY A 334 -16.67 -2.09 -10.74
N ARG A 335 -16.11 -3.01 -11.52
CA ARG A 335 -16.29 -4.46 -11.36
C ARG A 335 -14.98 -5.18 -11.64
N ASN A 336 -14.60 -6.09 -10.74
CA ASN A 336 -13.38 -6.87 -10.84
C ASN A 336 -13.69 -8.37 -10.95
N ASP A 337 -12.92 -9.11 -11.76
CA ASP A 337 -13.10 -10.55 -11.92
C ASP A 337 -13.01 -11.32 -10.60
N TRP A 338 -13.69 -12.47 -10.53
CA TRP A 338 -13.68 -13.35 -9.36
C TRP A 338 -12.26 -13.75 -8.92
N HIS A 339 -11.32 -13.89 -9.87
CA HIS A 339 -9.96 -14.36 -9.61
C HIS A 339 -8.95 -13.26 -9.22
N TYR A 340 -9.38 -11.99 -9.17
CA TYR A 340 -8.55 -10.79 -8.89
C TYR A 340 -7.58 -10.94 -7.72
N TYR A 341 -8.02 -11.46 -6.56
CA TYR A 341 -7.14 -11.58 -5.39
C TYR A 341 -5.99 -12.58 -5.60
N ILE A 342 -6.15 -13.55 -6.50
CA ILE A 342 -5.13 -14.54 -6.84
C ILE A 342 -4.22 -14.03 -7.96
N SER A 343 -4.78 -13.41 -9.00
CA SER A 343 -4.02 -12.96 -10.18
C SER A 343 -3.38 -11.57 -10.05
N GLN A 344 -3.91 -10.71 -9.17
CA GLN A 344 -3.45 -9.32 -9.01
C GLN A 344 -3.19 -8.98 -7.54
N GLY A 345 -4.13 -9.28 -6.65
CA GLY A 345 -4.06 -8.91 -5.22
C GLY A 345 -2.82 -9.46 -4.51
N LEU A 346 -2.66 -10.78 -4.43
CA LEU A 346 -1.49 -11.41 -3.81
C LEU A 346 -0.16 -11.05 -4.50
N PRO A 347 -0.04 -11.04 -5.85
CA PRO A 347 1.16 -10.55 -6.53
C PRO A 347 1.55 -9.10 -6.18
N LEU A 348 0.57 -8.19 -6.09
CA LEU A 348 0.81 -6.78 -5.74
C LEU A 348 1.18 -6.61 -4.25
N LEU A 349 0.52 -7.36 -3.36
CA LEU A 349 0.74 -7.33 -1.92
C LEU A 349 2.12 -7.90 -1.51
N LEU A 350 2.61 -8.91 -2.23
CA LEU A 350 3.82 -9.67 -1.86
C LEU A 350 5.03 -9.41 -2.76
N THR A 351 4.84 -8.88 -3.98
CA THR A 351 5.90 -8.64 -4.98
C THR A 351 6.86 -9.84 -5.12
N THR A 352 8.14 -9.70 -4.78
CA THR A 352 9.15 -10.78 -4.87
C THR A 352 8.96 -11.88 -3.83
N ALA A 353 8.20 -11.64 -2.76
CA ALA A 353 7.91 -12.63 -1.73
C ALA A 353 6.84 -13.65 -2.14
N LEU A 354 6.08 -13.38 -3.22
CA LEU A 354 4.99 -14.22 -3.72
C LEU A 354 5.32 -15.72 -3.82
N PRO A 355 6.40 -16.19 -4.49
CA PRO A 355 6.69 -17.63 -4.58
C PRO A 355 6.96 -18.26 -3.21
N PHE A 356 7.60 -17.54 -2.29
CA PHE A 356 7.85 -18.01 -0.92
C PHE A 356 6.56 -18.06 -0.10
N ALA A 357 5.68 -17.06 -0.25
CA ALA A 357 4.35 -17.06 0.36
C ALA A 357 3.50 -18.26 -0.12
N LEU A 358 3.44 -18.52 -1.43
CA LEU A 358 2.67 -19.63 -2.00
C LEU A 358 3.19 -21.00 -1.53
N VAL A 359 4.52 -21.20 -1.50
CA VAL A 359 5.12 -22.44 -0.97
C VAL A 359 4.89 -22.57 0.55
N GLY A 360 4.98 -21.47 1.30
CA GLY A 360 4.72 -21.45 2.74
C GLY A 360 3.27 -21.79 3.09
N LEU A 361 2.33 -21.15 2.38
CA LEU A 361 0.89 -21.40 2.46
C LEU A 361 0.57 -22.87 2.13
N TYR A 362 1.11 -23.40 1.03
CA TYR A 362 0.94 -24.80 0.66
C TYR A 362 1.48 -25.76 1.73
N ARG A 363 2.69 -25.53 2.26
CA ARG A 363 3.28 -26.35 3.33
C ARG A 363 2.42 -26.35 4.60
N ALA A 364 1.97 -25.18 5.05
CA ALA A 364 1.14 -25.05 6.24
C ALA A 364 -0.25 -25.70 6.09
N LEU A 365 -0.86 -25.63 4.90
CA LEU A 365 -2.13 -26.32 4.61
C LEU A 365 -1.95 -27.83 4.41
N ALA A 366 -0.83 -28.28 3.83
CA ALA A 366 -0.51 -29.71 3.71
C ALA A 366 -0.33 -30.36 5.09
N GLN A 367 0.27 -29.65 6.06
CA GLN A 367 0.42 -30.10 7.44
C GLN A 367 -0.92 -30.40 8.14
N LEU A 368 -2.04 -29.75 7.76
CA LEU A 368 -3.38 -30.08 8.28
C LEU A 368 -3.82 -31.51 7.91
N ARG A 369 -3.31 -32.07 6.80
CA ARG A 369 -3.66 -33.42 6.33
C ARG A 369 -2.77 -34.52 6.92
N THR A 370 -1.55 -34.18 7.31
CA THR A 370 -0.51 -35.16 7.72
C THR A 370 -0.18 -35.14 9.21
N SER A 371 -0.53 -34.09 9.95
CA SER A 371 -0.13 -33.96 11.36
C SER A 371 -1.01 -34.79 12.30
N GLY A 372 -0.45 -35.89 12.80
CA GLY A 372 -0.87 -36.46 14.10
C GLY A 372 -0.70 -35.44 15.23
N TRP A 373 -1.27 -35.73 16.41
CA TRP A 373 -1.39 -34.79 17.53
C TRP A 373 -0.04 -34.54 18.25
N GLY A 374 0.90 -33.82 17.60
CA GLY A 374 2.30 -33.72 18.04
C GLY A 374 2.88 -32.33 18.26
N GLN A 375 2.57 -31.32 17.44
CA GLN A 375 3.23 -30.00 17.49
C GLN A 375 2.24 -28.82 17.47
N SER A 376 2.42 -27.92 18.44
CA SER A 376 1.65 -26.68 18.60
C SER A 376 1.98 -25.64 17.52
N GLN A 377 3.25 -25.54 17.11
CA GLN A 377 3.71 -24.50 16.18
C GLN A 377 3.14 -24.68 14.75
N SER A 378 3.00 -25.91 14.25
CA SER A 378 2.38 -26.18 12.94
C SER A 378 0.89 -25.85 12.94
N LEU A 379 0.18 -26.05 14.05
CA LEU A 379 -1.23 -25.65 14.20
C LEU A 379 -1.43 -24.13 14.18
N VAL A 380 -0.44 -23.32 14.58
CA VAL A 380 -0.49 -21.86 14.40
C VAL A 380 -0.29 -21.50 12.93
N GLN A 381 0.75 -22.05 12.28
CA GLN A 381 1.02 -21.81 10.85
C GLN A 381 -0.18 -22.20 9.98
N ALA A 382 -0.81 -23.35 10.25
CA ALA A 382 -2.01 -23.81 9.56
C ALA A 382 -3.22 -22.87 9.74
N GLN A 383 -3.40 -22.27 10.92
CA GLN A 383 -4.47 -21.28 11.16
C GLN A 383 -4.18 -19.94 10.47
N LEU A 384 -2.92 -19.48 10.47
CA LEU A 384 -2.50 -18.32 9.68
C LEU A 384 -2.70 -18.56 8.18
N ALA A 385 -2.43 -19.78 7.71
CA ALA A 385 -2.69 -20.16 6.32
C ALA A 385 -4.19 -20.25 5.98
N LEU A 386 -5.02 -20.69 6.93
CA LEU A 386 -6.48 -20.74 6.76
C LEU A 386 -7.07 -19.34 6.55
N ILE A 387 -6.72 -18.35 7.38
CA ILE A 387 -7.22 -16.96 7.20
C ILE A 387 -6.75 -16.35 5.87
N CYS A 388 -5.52 -16.68 5.44
CA CYS A 388 -4.97 -16.26 4.16
C CYS A 388 -5.64 -16.90 2.93
N VAL A 389 -6.47 -17.94 3.10
CA VAL A 389 -7.29 -18.53 2.01
C VAL A 389 -8.76 -18.14 2.13
N VAL A 390 -9.35 -18.21 3.34
CA VAL A 390 -10.79 -17.98 3.54
C VAL A 390 -11.17 -16.53 3.24
N MET A 391 -10.40 -15.55 3.72
CA MET A 391 -10.75 -14.14 3.52
C MET A 391 -10.69 -13.73 2.03
N PRO A 392 -9.64 -14.03 1.24
CA PRO A 392 -9.66 -13.75 -0.19
C PRO A 392 -10.73 -14.53 -0.95
N PHE A 393 -11.00 -15.79 -0.58
CA PHE A 393 -12.05 -16.61 -1.20
C PHE A 393 -13.45 -16.00 -1.04
N VAL A 394 -13.81 -15.55 0.17
CA VAL A 394 -15.11 -14.91 0.41
C VAL A 394 -15.18 -13.54 -0.28
N LEU A 395 -14.11 -12.73 -0.23
CA LEU A 395 -14.07 -11.44 -0.92
C LEU A 395 -14.09 -11.59 -2.46
N SER A 396 -13.63 -12.70 -3.02
CA SER A 396 -13.72 -13.01 -4.45
C SER A 396 -15.15 -13.06 -4.99
N LEU A 397 -16.15 -13.29 -4.11
CA LEU A 397 -17.57 -13.30 -4.45
C LEU A 397 -18.19 -11.91 -4.64
N VAL A 398 -17.53 -10.85 -4.13
CA VAL A 398 -18.02 -9.46 -4.20
C VAL A 398 -17.66 -8.83 -5.56
N SER A 399 -18.53 -8.00 -6.14
CA SER A 399 -18.29 -7.37 -7.46
C SER A 399 -17.11 -6.39 -7.46
N HIS A 400 -17.08 -5.47 -6.50
CA HIS A 400 -15.94 -4.57 -6.26
C HIS A 400 -14.85 -5.26 -5.44
N LYS A 401 -13.59 -4.97 -5.74
CA LYS A 401 -12.42 -5.61 -5.11
C LYS A 401 -11.24 -4.66 -5.09
N GLU A 402 -10.48 -4.69 -3.99
CA GLU A 402 -9.26 -3.90 -3.83
C GLU A 402 -8.21 -4.69 -3.06
N VAL A 403 -6.96 -4.64 -3.49
CA VAL A 403 -5.80 -5.22 -2.75
C VAL A 403 -5.76 -4.79 -1.27
N ARG A 404 -6.24 -3.59 -0.94
CA ARG A 404 -6.33 -3.09 0.45
C ARG A 404 -7.22 -3.95 1.35
N PHE A 405 -8.27 -4.57 0.81
CA PHE A 405 -9.20 -5.38 1.62
C PHE A 405 -8.55 -6.66 2.15
N ILE A 406 -7.47 -7.14 1.51
CA ILE A 406 -6.66 -8.28 1.98
C ILE A 406 -5.36 -7.86 2.70
N TYR A 407 -5.14 -6.56 2.91
CA TYR A 407 -3.92 -6.05 3.57
C TYR A 407 -3.71 -6.59 5.01
N PRO A 408 -4.75 -6.81 5.85
CA PRO A 408 -4.59 -7.44 7.17
C PRO A 408 -3.96 -8.84 7.16
N LEU A 409 -3.88 -9.49 6.00
CA LEU A 409 -3.24 -10.80 5.82
C LEU A 409 -1.73 -10.70 5.59
N LEU A 410 -1.17 -9.53 5.23
CA LEU A 410 0.25 -9.40 4.89
C LEU A 410 1.20 -9.81 6.03
N PRO A 411 0.96 -9.45 7.32
CA PRO A 411 1.74 -9.98 8.44
C PRO A 411 1.79 -11.52 8.48
N SER A 412 0.63 -12.17 8.32
CA SER A 412 0.50 -13.64 8.30
C SER A 412 1.21 -14.26 7.09
N LEU A 413 1.12 -13.62 5.92
CA LEU A 413 1.82 -14.06 4.72
C LEU A 413 3.34 -13.92 4.86
N HIS A 414 3.86 -12.82 5.41
CA HIS A 414 5.29 -12.65 5.70
C HIS A 414 5.83 -13.70 6.70
N ILE A 415 5.04 -14.07 7.71
CA ILE A 415 5.37 -15.18 8.62
C ILE A 415 5.49 -16.49 7.82
N LEU A 416 4.47 -16.84 7.04
CA LEU A 416 4.45 -18.07 6.24
C LEU A 416 5.52 -18.13 5.14
N SER A 417 5.90 -16.99 4.57
CA SER A 417 7.00 -16.87 3.60
C SER A 417 8.38 -17.20 4.19
N ALA A 418 8.58 -17.07 5.51
CA ALA A 418 9.91 -17.10 6.08
C ALA A 418 10.62 -18.47 5.99
N PRO A 419 10.00 -19.62 6.32
CA PRO A 419 10.67 -20.92 6.18
C PRO A 419 11.17 -21.25 4.76
N PRO A 420 10.37 -21.15 3.67
CA PRO A 420 10.89 -21.41 2.32
C PRO A 420 11.91 -20.36 1.83
N LEU A 421 11.88 -19.13 2.36
CA LEU A 421 12.92 -18.13 2.10
C LEU A 421 14.25 -18.54 2.76
N VAL A 422 14.20 -19.00 4.01
CA VAL A 422 15.37 -19.49 4.77
C VAL A 422 15.95 -20.75 4.13
N ASP A 423 15.14 -21.77 3.83
CA ASP A 423 15.57 -22.99 3.13
C ASP A 423 16.38 -22.69 1.86
N TYR A 424 15.94 -21.69 1.09
CA TYR A 424 16.53 -21.36 -0.19
C TYR A 424 17.80 -20.50 -0.06
N PHE A 425 17.77 -19.44 0.75
CA PHE A 425 18.85 -18.45 0.81
C PHE A 425 19.83 -18.61 1.97
N LEU A 426 19.46 -19.18 3.12
CA LEU A 426 20.37 -19.29 4.27
C LEU A 426 21.67 -20.07 3.95
N PRO A 427 21.65 -21.19 3.19
CA PRO A 427 22.88 -21.87 2.79
C PRO A 427 23.80 -20.98 1.93
N ALA A 428 23.22 -20.07 1.15
CA ALA A 428 23.96 -19.14 0.30
C ALA A 428 24.54 -17.97 1.08
N ILE A 429 23.87 -17.50 2.13
CA ILE A 429 24.39 -16.48 3.04
C ILE A 429 25.59 -17.05 3.81
N LEU A 430 25.39 -18.18 4.51
CA LEU A 430 26.39 -18.74 5.44
C LEU A 430 27.62 -19.37 4.77
N ARG A 431 27.54 -19.83 3.51
CA ARG A 431 28.64 -20.57 2.85
C ARG A 431 29.20 -19.81 1.66
N SER A 432 30.48 -19.43 1.71
CA SER A 432 31.14 -18.68 0.63
C SER A 432 31.60 -19.52 -0.58
N SER A 433 30.93 -20.63 -0.86
CA SER A 433 31.21 -21.46 -2.05
C SER A 433 30.63 -20.82 -3.32
N ARG A 434 31.39 -20.85 -4.42
CA ARG A 434 30.96 -20.38 -5.75
C ARG A 434 29.66 -21.08 -6.22
N SER A 435 29.38 -22.29 -5.76
CA SER A 435 28.13 -23.02 -6.05
C SER A 435 26.87 -22.26 -5.63
N TYR A 436 26.94 -21.44 -4.57
CA TYR A 436 25.81 -20.62 -4.11
C TYR A 436 25.75 -19.22 -4.74
N MET A 437 26.71 -18.85 -5.61
CA MET A 437 26.77 -17.53 -6.24
C MET A 437 25.49 -17.14 -6.99
N PRO A 438 24.81 -18.04 -7.75
CA PRO A 438 23.53 -17.70 -8.37
C PRO A 438 22.47 -17.28 -7.35
N ARG A 439 22.32 -18.02 -6.23
CA ARG A 439 21.36 -17.67 -5.17
C ARG A 439 21.70 -16.34 -4.48
N ARG A 440 22.99 -16.01 -4.31
CA ARG A 440 23.44 -14.70 -3.79
C ARG A 440 23.02 -13.57 -4.74
N LEU A 441 23.27 -13.73 -6.04
CA LEU A 441 22.90 -12.75 -7.06
C LEU A 441 21.37 -12.59 -7.17
N THR A 442 20.60 -13.69 -7.11
CA THR A 442 19.15 -13.64 -7.03
C THR A 442 18.68 -12.87 -5.80
N LEU A 443 19.22 -13.12 -4.60
CA LEU A 443 18.84 -12.39 -3.39
C LEU A 443 19.09 -10.89 -3.54
N ILE A 444 20.28 -10.50 -4.01
CA ILE A 444 20.65 -9.09 -4.26
C ILE A 444 19.68 -8.47 -5.27
N PHE A 445 19.35 -9.16 -6.36
CA PHE A 445 18.40 -8.69 -7.36
C PHE A 445 17.00 -8.46 -6.77
N LEU A 446 16.45 -9.40 -6.00
CA LEU A 446 15.13 -9.23 -5.37
C LEU A 446 15.10 -8.07 -4.36
N LEU A 447 16.18 -7.87 -3.59
CA LEU A 447 16.32 -6.72 -2.68
C LEU A 447 16.35 -5.40 -3.46
N LEU A 448 17.15 -5.31 -4.53
CA LEU A 448 17.26 -4.10 -5.37
C LEU A 448 15.95 -3.78 -6.10
N VAL A 449 15.24 -4.79 -6.62
CA VAL A 449 13.91 -4.62 -7.23
C VAL A 449 12.92 -4.06 -6.21
N ASN A 450 12.88 -4.60 -5.00
CA ASN A 450 11.98 -4.12 -3.95
C ASN A 450 12.28 -2.68 -3.54
N ILE A 451 13.56 -2.34 -3.32
CA ILE A 451 13.99 -0.98 -2.98
C ILE A 451 13.63 0.00 -4.13
N GLY A 452 13.85 -0.42 -5.39
CA GLY A 452 13.50 0.38 -6.57
C GLY A 452 11.99 0.67 -6.67
N ILE A 453 11.14 -0.36 -6.48
CA ILE A 453 9.68 -0.21 -6.46
C ILE A 453 9.27 0.72 -5.31
N ALA A 454 9.78 0.47 -4.09
CA ALA A 454 9.45 1.24 -2.90
C ALA A 454 9.79 2.73 -3.06
N LEU A 455 10.99 3.07 -3.55
CA LEU A 455 11.40 4.46 -3.78
C LEU A 455 10.58 5.12 -4.91
N TYR A 456 10.34 4.42 -6.02
CA TYR A 456 9.56 4.95 -7.14
C TYR A 456 8.12 5.30 -6.74
N THR A 457 7.44 4.39 -6.02
CA THR A 457 6.05 4.62 -5.57
C THR A 457 5.95 5.62 -4.42
N THR A 458 7.00 5.80 -3.62
CA THR A 458 7.02 6.74 -2.47
C THR A 458 7.36 8.18 -2.86
N ILE A 459 8.19 8.36 -3.90
CA ILE A 459 8.78 9.66 -4.25
C ILE A 459 8.29 10.20 -5.60
N ILE A 460 8.10 9.33 -6.61
CA ILE A 460 7.96 9.75 -8.01
C ILE A 460 6.52 9.63 -8.53
N HIS A 461 5.92 8.45 -8.43
CA HIS A 461 4.62 8.13 -9.04
C HIS A 461 3.45 8.82 -8.32
N ALA A 462 2.68 9.66 -9.03
CA ALA A 462 1.60 10.49 -8.49
C ALA A 462 2.07 11.50 -7.42
N SER A 463 3.20 12.16 -7.67
CA SER A 463 3.79 13.19 -6.78
C SER A 463 3.12 14.58 -6.90
N GLY A 464 2.78 14.97 -8.13
CA GLY A 464 2.15 16.25 -8.45
C GLY A 464 0.99 16.70 -7.53
N PRO A 465 0.03 15.83 -7.18
CA PRO A 465 -1.09 16.18 -6.29
C PRO A 465 -0.68 16.72 -4.90
N SER A 466 0.48 16.33 -4.38
CA SER A 466 1.01 16.87 -3.10
C SER A 466 1.81 18.16 -3.33
N ASN A 467 2.49 18.26 -4.47
CA ASN A 467 3.29 19.42 -4.84
C ASN A 467 2.41 20.65 -5.11
N VAL A 468 1.28 20.49 -5.82
CA VAL A 468 0.41 21.62 -6.19
C VAL A 468 -0.21 22.32 -4.96
N LEU A 469 -0.64 21.56 -3.95
CA LEU A 469 -1.14 22.15 -2.70
C LEU A 469 -0.04 22.85 -1.89
N SER A 470 1.20 22.36 -1.99
CA SER A 470 2.36 23.00 -1.37
C SER A 470 2.72 24.32 -2.09
N TYR A 471 2.61 24.37 -3.42
CA TYR A 471 2.71 25.62 -4.20
C TYR A 471 1.58 26.60 -3.84
N LEU A 472 0.32 26.16 -3.70
CA LEU A 472 -0.78 27.05 -3.28
C LEU A 472 -0.58 27.59 -1.84
N ARG A 473 -0.07 26.78 -0.91
CA ARG A 473 0.34 27.27 0.43
C ARG A 473 1.47 28.31 0.35
N GLN A 474 2.39 28.16 -0.60
CA GLN A 474 3.46 29.14 -0.84
C GLN A 474 2.91 30.45 -1.43
N GLN A 475 2.06 30.40 -2.46
CA GLN A 475 1.47 31.61 -3.05
C GLN A 475 0.57 32.35 -2.06
N HIS A 476 -0.21 31.62 -1.24
CA HIS A 476 -0.94 32.22 -0.13
C HIS A 476 0.01 32.96 0.84
N GLY A 477 1.18 32.40 1.14
CA GLY A 477 2.18 33.04 1.99
C GLY A 477 2.87 34.27 1.37
N LEU A 478 2.85 34.42 0.03
CA LEU A 478 3.39 35.58 -0.69
C LEU A 478 2.36 36.70 -0.88
N HIS A 479 1.09 36.34 -1.10
CA HIS A 479 -0.01 37.27 -1.36
C HIS A 479 -0.84 37.63 -0.11
N ALA A 480 -0.62 36.96 1.03
CA ALA A 480 -1.23 37.35 2.30
C ALA A 480 -0.82 38.78 2.69
N PRO A 481 -1.77 39.63 3.12
CA PRO A 481 -1.44 41.00 3.54
C PRO A 481 -0.47 40.98 4.72
N ALA A 482 0.62 41.74 4.59
CA ALA A 482 1.63 41.84 5.64
C ALA A 482 0.99 42.27 6.97
N ALA A 483 1.25 41.52 8.04
CA ALA A 483 0.60 41.68 9.34
C ALA A 483 1.07 42.95 10.08
N GLN A 484 0.53 44.11 9.67
CA GLN A 484 0.75 45.40 10.33
C GLN A 484 -0.10 45.54 11.60
N THR A 485 0.08 44.62 12.56
CA THR A 485 -0.48 44.74 13.92
C THR A 485 0.31 43.86 14.89
N PRO A 486 0.74 44.38 16.06
CA PRO A 486 1.48 43.59 17.05
C PRO A 486 0.59 42.51 17.73
N PRO A 487 1.17 41.42 18.24
CA PRO A 487 0.44 40.20 18.60
C PRO A 487 -0.22 40.26 20.00
N HIS A 488 -1.16 41.18 20.21
CA HIS A 488 -2.00 41.23 21.41
C HIS A 488 -3.49 41.33 21.05
N LEU A 489 -4.28 40.39 21.58
CA LEU A 489 -5.75 40.26 21.43
C LEU A 489 -6.28 40.12 19.99
N SER A 490 -6.07 38.94 19.38
CA SER A 490 -6.83 38.49 18.19
C SER A 490 -7.28 37.02 18.28
N THR A 491 -7.73 36.59 19.47
CA THR A 491 -8.37 35.28 19.72
C THR A 491 -9.79 35.18 19.13
N SER A 492 -9.94 35.49 17.83
CA SER A 492 -11.17 35.25 17.07
C SER A 492 -10.92 35.37 15.56
N VAL A 493 -10.43 34.29 14.92
CA VAL A 493 -10.49 34.15 13.45
C VAL A 493 -11.95 33.85 13.06
N LYS A 494 -12.76 34.92 13.01
CA LYS A 494 -14.19 34.90 12.64
C LYS A 494 -14.56 35.99 11.62
N ASP A 495 -13.56 36.65 11.03
CA ASP A 495 -13.82 37.68 10.02
C ASP A 495 -13.79 37.06 8.60
N PRO A 496 -14.94 36.91 7.91
CA PRO A 496 -14.99 36.40 6.54
C PRO A 496 -14.40 37.36 5.50
N SER A 497 -14.08 38.61 5.84
CA SER A 497 -13.58 39.62 4.90
C SER A 497 -12.07 39.56 4.62
N GLN A 498 -11.34 38.63 5.23
CA GLN A 498 -9.90 38.50 5.03
C GLN A 498 -9.53 38.15 3.58
N ARG A 499 -8.71 38.99 2.94
CA ARG A 499 -8.21 38.76 1.57
C ARG A 499 -7.38 37.49 1.51
N GLY A 500 -7.82 36.55 0.69
CA GLY A 500 -7.20 35.24 0.48
C GLY A 500 -6.81 35.01 -0.98
N ILE A 501 -6.63 33.74 -1.36
CA ILE A 501 -6.46 33.32 -2.75
C ILE A 501 -7.53 32.30 -3.15
N THR A 502 -7.96 32.31 -4.41
CA THR A 502 -8.98 31.41 -4.94
C THR A 502 -8.40 30.36 -5.92
N ALA A 503 -8.84 29.10 -5.81
CA ALA A 503 -8.28 27.99 -6.60
C ALA A 503 -9.36 27.02 -7.12
N GLY A 504 -9.40 26.78 -8.43
CA GLY A 504 -10.36 25.87 -9.08
C GLY A 504 -9.68 24.67 -9.71
N PHE A 505 -10.13 23.46 -9.36
CA PHE A 505 -9.53 22.20 -9.80
C PHE A 505 -10.38 21.52 -10.89
N LEU A 506 -10.06 21.78 -12.16
CA LEU A 506 -10.61 21.10 -13.34
C LEU A 506 -9.89 19.76 -13.56
N MET A 507 -10.09 18.86 -12.61
CA MET A 507 -9.49 17.53 -12.53
C MET A 507 -10.61 16.52 -12.22
N PRO A 508 -10.43 15.21 -12.49
CA PRO A 508 -11.38 14.20 -12.02
C PRO A 508 -11.46 14.26 -10.49
N CYS A 509 -12.62 13.96 -9.92
CA CYS A 509 -12.86 14.15 -8.49
C CYS A 509 -11.78 13.50 -7.60
N HIS A 510 -11.55 14.14 -6.45
CA HIS A 510 -10.59 13.69 -5.44
C HIS A 510 -9.19 13.32 -5.98
N SER A 511 -8.70 14.05 -6.99
CA SER A 511 -7.34 13.87 -7.56
C SER A 511 -6.22 14.44 -6.68
N THR A 512 -6.56 15.25 -5.66
CA THR A 512 -5.64 15.82 -4.69
C THR A 512 -6.13 15.53 -3.26
N PRO A 513 -5.27 15.70 -2.23
CA PRO A 513 -5.72 16.03 -0.89
C PRO A 513 -6.55 17.33 -0.86
N TRP A 514 -7.06 17.73 0.31
CA TRP A 514 -7.83 18.97 0.43
C TRP A 514 -7.41 19.83 1.64
N ARG A 515 -8.31 20.16 2.57
CA ARG A 515 -8.06 21.14 3.63
C ARG A 515 -6.93 20.74 4.56
N SER A 516 -6.77 19.45 4.80
CA SER A 516 -5.64 18.84 5.54
C SER A 516 -4.25 19.22 4.98
N HIS A 517 -4.17 19.65 3.71
CA HIS A 517 -2.93 20.01 3.03
C HIS A 517 -2.91 21.44 2.48
N LEU A 518 -4.06 22.11 2.39
CA LEU A 518 -4.17 23.57 2.16
C LEU A 518 -3.95 24.37 3.45
N VAL A 519 -4.40 23.85 4.60
CA VAL A 519 -4.33 24.43 5.96
C VAL A 519 -5.07 25.75 6.16
N TYR A 520 -4.79 26.79 5.38
CA TYR A 520 -5.30 28.15 5.63
C TYR A 520 -6.74 28.29 5.13
N PRO A 521 -7.73 28.70 5.94
CA PRO A 521 -9.12 28.83 5.51
C PRO A 521 -9.31 29.86 4.39
N THR A 522 -8.46 30.90 4.37
CA THR A 522 -8.30 31.93 3.34
C THR A 522 -7.78 31.42 1.99
N ILE A 523 -7.44 30.12 1.85
CA ILE A 523 -7.42 29.47 0.55
C ILE A 523 -8.82 28.96 0.26
N HIS A 524 -9.55 29.70 -0.57
CA HIS A 524 -10.89 29.37 -1.03
C HIS A 524 -10.76 28.49 -2.28
N ALA A 525 -11.20 27.24 -2.20
CA ALA A 525 -11.00 26.28 -3.28
C ALA A 525 -12.29 25.55 -3.65
N TRP A 526 -12.44 25.22 -4.93
CA TRP A 526 -13.52 24.37 -5.45
C TRP A 526 -12.95 23.32 -6.42
N ALA A 527 -13.62 22.17 -6.53
CA ALA A 527 -13.20 21.06 -7.36
C ALA A 527 -14.42 20.32 -7.92
N LEU A 528 -14.27 19.69 -9.08
CA LEU A 528 -15.34 18.88 -9.69
C LEU A 528 -15.69 17.68 -8.79
N THR A 529 -16.97 17.54 -8.48
CA THR A 529 -17.51 16.48 -7.62
C THR A 529 -17.72 15.17 -8.38
N CYS A 530 -17.88 14.07 -7.62
CA CYS A 530 -18.38 12.80 -8.13
C CYS A 530 -19.32 12.14 -7.11
N GLU A 531 -20.35 12.88 -6.68
CA GLU A 531 -21.33 12.34 -5.73
C GLU A 531 -22.14 11.24 -6.43
N PRO A 532 -22.30 10.05 -5.82
CA PRO A 532 -23.04 8.97 -6.45
C PRO A 532 -24.55 9.25 -6.45
N PRO A 533 -25.33 8.60 -7.34
CA PRO A 533 -26.79 8.77 -7.42
C PRO A 533 -27.51 8.07 -6.26
N VAL A 534 -27.36 8.58 -5.03
CA VAL A 534 -28.02 8.02 -3.85
C VAL A 534 -29.54 8.21 -3.95
N ASP A 535 -30.30 7.24 -3.44
CA ASP A 535 -31.78 7.20 -3.40
C ASP A 535 -32.54 7.36 -4.74
N GLN A 536 -31.83 7.43 -5.87
CA GLN A 536 -32.41 7.38 -7.22
C GLN A 536 -32.86 5.97 -7.63
N THR A 537 -33.82 5.90 -8.56
CA THR A 537 -34.33 4.63 -9.13
C THR A 537 -33.29 3.94 -10.02
N ALA A 538 -33.46 2.65 -10.27
CA ALA A 538 -32.55 1.87 -11.12
C ALA A 538 -32.46 2.40 -12.57
N ALA A 539 -33.51 3.01 -13.10
CA ALA A 539 -33.51 3.64 -14.42
C ALA A 539 -32.66 4.92 -14.43
N GLN A 540 -32.88 5.82 -13.46
CA GLN A 540 -32.09 7.05 -13.31
C GLN A 540 -30.60 6.74 -13.07
N LYS A 541 -30.30 5.74 -12.22
CA LYS A 541 -28.93 5.25 -11.97
C LYS A 541 -28.23 4.71 -13.21
N ALA A 542 -28.95 4.30 -14.26
CA ALA A 542 -28.38 3.83 -15.52
C ALA A 542 -28.08 4.97 -16.52
N THR A 543 -28.66 6.16 -16.32
CA THR A 543 -28.42 7.36 -17.14
C THR A 543 -27.68 8.47 -16.40
N TYR A 544 -27.34 8.25 -15.12
CA TYR A 544 -26.65 9.23 -14.28
C TYR A 544 -25.20 9.43 -14.74
N MET A 545 -24.78 10.68 -14.82
CA MET A 545 -23.38 11.10 -14.94
C MET A 545 -23.10 12.11 -13.84
N ASP A 546 -21.99 11.96 -13.13
CA ASP A 546 -21.56 12.95 -12.15
C ASP A 546 -20.96 14.21 -12.80
N GLU A 547 -20.69 15.24 -11.99
CA GLU A 547 -20.21 16.54 -12.46
C GLU A 547 -18.86 16.44 -13.19
N ALA A 548 -17.92 15.65 -12.68
CA ALA A 548 -16.63 15.45 -13.33
C ALA A 548 -16.79 14.73 -14.68
N ASP A 549 -17.63 13.69 -14.75
CA ASP A 549 -17.91 12.99 -16.01
C ASP A 549 -18.69 13.86 -17.01
N GLN A 550 -19.61 14.72 -16.56
CA GLN A 550 -20.27 15.75 -17.39
C GLN A 550 -19.25 16.74 -17.97
N PHE A 551 -18.34 17.26 -17.13
CA PHE A 551 -17.26 18.14 -17.57
C PHE A 551 -16.37 17.46 -18.61
N TYR A 552 -15.91 16.24 -18.36
CA TYR A 552 -15.02 15.52 -19.29
C TYR A 552 -15.72 15.05 -20.59
N ALA A 553 -17.05 14.95 -20.60
CA ALA A 553 -17.83 14.68 -21.81
C ALA A 553 -17.93 15.91 -22.73
N ASN A 554 -18.14 17.11 -22.18
CA ASN A 554 -18.19 18.35 -22.97
C ASN A 554 -17.68 19.59 -22.19
N PRO A 555 -16.35 19.79 -22.09
CA PRO A 555 -15.78 20.93 -21.35
C PRO A 555 -16.24 22.29 -21.87
N ALA A 556 -16.50 22.39 -23.19
CA ALA A 556 -16.92 23.62 -23.84
C ALA A 556 -18.36 24.01 -23.51
N GLN A 557 -19.23 23.06 -23.18
CA GLN A 557 -20.57 23.34 -22.69
C GLN A 557 -20.55 23.57 -21.17
N PHE A 558 -19.91 22.68 -20.41
CA PHE A 558 -19.82 22.80 -18.96
C PHE A 558 -19.26 24.17 -18.52
N LEU A 559 -18.19 24.67 -19.15
CA LEU A 559 -17.62 25.99 -18.82
C LEU A 559 -18.45 27.21 -19.30
N ARG A 560 -19.55 26.99 -20.03
CA ARG A 560 -20.56 28.03 -20.31
C ARG A 560 -21.72 27.97 -19.34
N ASP A 561 -22.15 26.75 -18.98
CA ASP A 561 -23.40 26.51 -18.26
C ASP A 561 -23.17 26.51 -16.71
N HIS A 562 -21.96 26.17 -16.24
CA HIS A 562 -21.62 26.01 -14.80
C HIS A 562 -20.56 27.01 -14.29
N MET A 563 -20.06 27.95 -15.09
CA MET A 563 -19.11 28.98 -14.64
C MET A 563 -19.78 30.35 -14.58
N ALA A 564 -19.45 31.17 -13.58
CA ALA A 564 -19.98 32.52 -13.41
C ALA A 564 -19.73 33.38 -14.67
N GLY A 565 -20.81 33.83 -15.31
CA GLY A 565 -20.76 34.58 -16.57
C GLY A 565 -20.22 33.82 -17.80
N GLY A 566 -20.02 32.50 -17.66
CA GLY A 566 -19.49 31.59 -18.67
C GLY A 566 -18.11 31.98 -19.22
N LEU A 567 -17.79 31.46 -20.41
CA LEU A 567 -16.55 31.79 -21.16
C LEU A 567 -16.46 33.26 -21.64
N ARG A 568 -17.41 34.15 -21.31
CA ARG A 568 -17.44 35.55 -21.76
C ARG A 568 -16.97 36.56 -20.71
N HIS A 569 -17.18 36.28 -19.42
CA HIS A 569 -16.93 37.23 -18.33
C HIS A 569 -15.89 36.70 -17.34
N ILE A 570 -14.74 36.28 -17.87
CA ILE A 570 -13.59 35.83 -17.08
C ILE A 570 -12.86 37.05 -16.52
N SER A 571 -12.44 37.01 -15.25
CA SER A 571 -11.64 38.09 -14.65
C SER A 571 -10.30 38.28 -15.38
N ARG A 572 -9.82 39.53 -15.39
CA ARG A 572 -8.52 39.94 -15.96
C ARG A 572 -7.44 40.21 -14.92
N LYS A 573 -7.77 40.10 -13.62
CA LYS A 573 -6.86 40.30 -12.49
C LYS A 573 -7.24 39.36 -11.35
N PRO A 574 -6.28 38.92 -10.52
CA PRO A 574 -6.59 38.12 -9.35
C PRO A 574 -7.32 38.92 -8.26
N SER A 575 -8.11 38.21 -7.46
CA SER A 575 -8.93 38.70 -6.35
C SER A 575 -8.13 39.50 -5.32
N TYR A 576 -6.93 39.02 -4.95
CA TYR A 576 -6.05 39.67 -3.97
C TYR A 576 -5.44 41.00 -4.45
N LEU A 577 -5.41 41.26 -5.77
CA LEU A 577 -5.05 42.57 -6.35
C LEU A 577 -6.28 43.45 -6.65
N SER A 578 -7.50 42.98 -6.34
CA SER A 578 -8.72 43.73 -6.54
C SER A 578 -9.08 44.57 -5.31
N ALA A 579 -9.63 45.77 -5.52
CA ALA A 579 -9.96 46.70 -4.44
C ALA A 579 -11.28 46.35 -3.72
N GLN A 580 -12.11 45.49 -4.31
CA GLN A 580 -13.42 45.10 -3.79
C GLN A 580 -13.32 43.77 -3.03
N PRO A 581 -13.89 43.65 -1.82
CA PRO A 581 -14.11 42.34 -1.20
C PRO A 581 -15.03 41.51 -2.11
N HIS A 582 -14.68 40.24 -2.38
CA HIS A 582 -15.63 39.35 -3.04
C HIS A 582 -16.78 39.02 -2.07
N PRO A 583 -18.05 39.03 -2.51
CA PRO A 583 -19.13 38.44 -1.74
C PRO A 583 -18.80 36.96 -1.55
N GLN A 584 -18.74 36.48 -0.30
CA GLN A 584 -18.68 35.04 -0.07
C GLN A 584 -20.00 34.43 -0.56
N SER A 585 -19.94 33.58 -1.57
CA SER A 585 -21.06 32.67 -1.85
C SER A 585 -21.14 31.67 -0.67
N PRO A 586 -22.24 31.68 0.12
CA PRO A 586 -22.37 30.74 1.23
C PRO A 586 -22.56 29.31 0.70
N ASN A 587 -22.32 28.31 1.55
CA ASN A 587 -22.59 26.90 1.22
C ASN A 587 -24.10 26.65 0.99
N THR A 588 -24.59 26.92 -0.22
CA THR A 588 -26.00 26.69 -0.60
C THR A 588 -26.17 25.32 -1.23
N ASN A 589 -26.85 24.43 -0.50
CA ASN A 589 -27.35 23.15 -1.00
C ASN A 589 -28.48 23.37 -2.03
N THR A 590 -28.12 23.75 -3.25
CA THR A 590 -29.03 23.98 -4.38
C THR A 590 -28.51 23.31 -5.64
N ASN A 591 -29.37 22.59 -6.36
CA ASN A 591 -29.01 21.52 -7.31
C ASN A 591 -28.25 21.93 -8.60
N HIS A 592 -27.81 23.18 -8.74
CA HIS A 592 -26.86 23.64 -9.75
C HIS A 592 -25.88 24.64 -9.13
N SER A 593 -24.70 24.16 -8.72
CA SER A 593 -23.60 25.02 -8.29
C SER A 593 -22.93 25.68 -9.48
N ILE A 594 -22.99 27.01 -9.55
CA ILE A 594 -22.20 27.81 -10.48
C ILE A 594 -20.87 28.13 -9.80
N HIS A 595 -19.75 27.80 -10.43
CA HIS A 595 -18.40 28.04 -9.92
C HIS A 595 -17.87 29.41 -10.34
N GLU A 596 -17.14 30.07 -9.46
CA GLU A 596 -16.46 31.33 -9.76
C GLU A 596 -15.10 31.09 -10.46
N TRP A 597 -14.70 32.03 -11.34
CA TRP A 597 -13.39 31.98 -12.01
C TRP A 597 -12.26 32.28 -11.01
N PRO A 598 -11.36 31.31 -10.70
CA PRO A 598 -10.37 31.44 -9.64
C PRO A 598 -9.13 32.23 -10.05
N ASP A 599 -8.30 32.60 -9.07
CA ASP A 599 -6.96 33.16 -9.28
C ASP A 599 -6.01 32.12 -9.90
N TYR A 600 -6.13 30.86 -9.46
CA TYR A 600 -5.38 29.71 -9.93
C TYR A 600 -6.33 28.62 -10.49
N LEU A 601 -6.09 28.19 -11.73
CA LEU A 601 -6.81 27.10 -12.39
C LEU A 601 -5.87 25.89 -12.52
N ILE A 602 -6.24 24.76 -11.91
CA ILE A 602 -5.41 23.56 -11.78
C ILE A 602 -6.02 22.41 -12.57
N PHE A 603 -5.21 21.74 -13.42
CA PHE A 603 -5.65 20.60 -14.23
C PHE A 603 -4.48 19.69 -14.64
N PHE A 604 -4.80 18.50 -15.17
CA PHE A 604 -3.80 17.60 -15.77
C PHE A 604 -3.49 17.98 -17.23
N ALA A 605 -2.23 17.88 -17.64
CA ALA A 605 -1.75 18.28 -18.97
C ALA A 605 -2.48 17.62 -20.15
N GLN A 606 -3.13 16.46 -19.96
CA GLN A 606 -4.03 15.86 -20.96
C GLN A 606 -5.18 16.80 -21.41
N LEU A 607 -5.66 17.67 -20.52
CA LEU A 607 -6.75 18.62 -20.77
C LEU A 607 -6.25 19.96 -21.37
N GLU A 608 -4.93 20.20 -21.33
CA GLU A 608 -4.31 21.47 -21.71
C GLU A 608 -4.68 21.96 -23.12
N PRO A 609 -4.67 21.13 -24.19
CA PRO A 609 -5.02 21.59 -25.54
C PRO A 609 -6.48 22.07 -25.65
N THR A 610 -7.38 21.51 -24.85
CA THR A 610 -8.79 21.90 -24.83
C THR A 610 -8.95 23.25 -24.13
N LEU A 611 -8.32 23.46 -22.97
CA LEU A 611 -8.37 24.73 -22.26
C LEU A 611 -7.62 25.85 -23.01
N GLN A 612 -6.52 25.53 -23.73
CA GLN A 612 -5.80 26.49 -24.58
C GLN A 612 -6.69 27.03 -25.72
N SER A 613 -7.63 26.22 -26.20
CA SER A 613 -8.63 26.65 -27.20
C SER A 613 -9.74 27.49 -26.55
N LEU A 614 -10.35 26.98 -25.46
CA LEU A 614 -11.53 27.61 -24.83
C LEU A 614 -11.21 28.91 -24.08
N LEU A 615 -10.04 29.02 -23.46
CA LEU A 615 -9.64 30.16 -22.63
C LEU A 615 -8.66 31.10 -23.35
N ARG A 616 -8.50 30.98 -24.68
CA ARG A 616 -7.56 31.77 -25.49
C ARG A 616 -7.72 33.29 -25.38
N ALA A 617 -8.93 33.76 -25.07
CA ALA A 617 -9.26 35.19 -24.90
C ALA A 617 -9.23 35.66 -23.42
N SER A 618 -8.86 34.80 -22.48
CA SER A 618 -8.73 35.11 -21.05
C SER A 618 -7.35 35.66 -20.69
N SER A 619 -7.17 36.08 -19.44
CA SER A 619 -5.87 36.49 -18.89
C SER A 619 -5.08 35.34 -18.24
N TYR A 620 -5.60 34.10 -18.23
CA TYR A 620 -4.89 32.93 -17.70
C TYR A 620 -3.69 32.56 -18.58
N ALA A 621 -2.56 32.26 -17.93
CA ALA A 621 -1.46 31.52 -18.54
C ALA A 621 -0.68 30.73 -17.48
N GLU A 622 0.17 29.81 -17.93
CA GLU A 622 0.98 28.98 -17.03
C GLU A 622 1.93 29.80 -16.16
N CYS A 623 1.86 29.54 -14.86
CA CYS A 623 2.76 30.07 -13.83
C CYS A 623 3.37 28.97 -12.94
N TYR A 624 2.88 27.72 -13.00
CA TYR A 624 3.52 26.57 -12.39
C TYR A 624 3.18 25.25 -13.11
N ARG A 625 4.13 24.31 -13.13
CA ARG A 625 3.94 22.94 -13.63
C ARG A 625 4.73 21.98 -12.75
N THR A 626 4.12 20.86 -12.35
CA THR A 626 4.78 19.79 -11.59
C THR A 626 4.58 18.44 -12.27
N PHE A 627 5.64 17.64 -12.29
CA PHE A 627 5.54 16.23 -12.65
C PHE A 627 4.49 15.53 -11.78
N ASN A 628 3.75 14.61 -12.39
CA ASN A 628 2.73 13.80 -11.73
C ASN A 628 3.11 12.32 -11.77
N THR A 629 3.05 11.69 -12.95
CA THR A 629 3.41 10.28 -13.15
C THR A 629 3.83 10.01 -14.59
N ALA A 630 4.65 8.98 -14.77
CA ALA A 630 5.01 8.47 -16.10
C ALA A 630 3.87 7.66 -16.76
N TRP A 631 2.93 7.14 -15.96
CA TRP A 631 1.75 6.41 -16.42
C TRP A 631 0.63 6.44 -15.38
N HIS A 632 -0.61 6.37 -15.86
CA HIS A 632 -1.83 6.21 -15.08
C HIS A 632 -2.74 5.23 -15.84
N ASP A 633 -3.67 4.57 -15.16
CA ASP A 633 -4.81 3.89 -15.78
C ASP A 633 -5.78 4.92 -16.40
N ASP A 634 -6.46 5.73 -15.57
CA ASP A 634 -7.36 6.81 -15.99
C ASP A 634 -6.67 7.73 -17.00
N ARG A 635 -7.26 7.85 -18.18
CA ARG A 635 -6.74 8.70 -19.26
C ARG A 635 -6.71 10.19 -18.91
N ARG A 636 -7.59 10.64 -18.03
CA ARG A 636 -7.75 12.05 -17.61
C ARG A 636 -6.65 12.52 -16.66
N ARG A 637 -6.02 11.57 -15.96
CA ARG A 637 -4.97 11.81 -14.94
C ARG A 637 -3.54 11.71 -15.52
N LYS A 638 -3.39 11.82 -16.84
CA LYS A 638 -2.13 11.63 -17.57
C LYS A 638 -1.39 12.93 -17.85
N GLY A 639 -0.06 12.84 -17.81
CA GLY A 639 0.84 13.99 -17.86
C GLY A 639 0.91 14.73 -16.53
N ASP A 640 1.69 15.81 -16.55
CA ASP A 640 1.95 16.70 -15.42
C ASP A 640 0.67 17.39 -14.90
N ILE A 641 0.73 17.94 -13.69
CA ILE A 641 -0.25 18.93 -13.25
C ILE A 641 0.25 20.31 -13.66
N VAL A 642 -0.65 21.06 -14.31
CA VAL A 642 -0.43 22.41 -14.81
C VAL A 642 -1.28 23.36 -13.97
N VAL A 643 -0.70 24.51 -13.62
CA VAL A 643 -1.41 25.62 -12.97
C VAL A 643 -1.29 26.85 -13.84
N TRP A 644 -2.45 27.38 -14.22
CA TRP A 644 -2.56 28.69 -14.84
C TRP A 644 -3.06 29.69 -13.80
N CYS A 645 -2.61 30.95 -13.88
CA CYS A 645 -3.10 31.98 -12.97
C CYS A 645 -3.29 33.33 -13.66
N LEU A 646 -4.03 34.23 -12.99
CA LEU A 646 -4.39 35.56 -13.52
C LEU A 646 -3.31 36.64 -13.32
N ASP A 647 -2.32 36.44 -12.44
CA ASP A 647 -1.29 37.46 -12.18
C ASP A 647 -0.20 37.49 -13.28
N PRO A 648 -0.06 38.60 -14.04
CA PRO A 648 1.00 38.75 -15.02
C PRO A 648 2.43 38.68 -14.43
N ALA A 649 2.62 39.02 -13.16
CA ALA A 649 3.92 38.99 -12.50
C ALA A 649 4.37 37.54 -12.25
N GLU A 650 3.51 36.68 -11.68
CA GLU A 650 3.80 35.24 -11.57
C GLU A 650 4.03 34.59 -12.94
N GLN A 651 3.18 34.91 -13.93
CA GLN A 651 3.36 34.41 -15.29
C GLN A 651 4.72 34.83 -15.89
N GLN A 652 5.14 36.09 -15.70
CA GLN A 652 6.43 36.58 -16.20
C GLN A 652 7.61 35.96 -15.46
N ALA A 653 7.52 35.81 -14.14
CA ALA A 653 8.50 35.11 -13.31
C ALA A 653 8.69 33.66 -13.80
N TRP A 654 7.61 32.90 -13.95
CA TRP A 654 7.65 31.53 -14.47
C TRP A 654 8.25 31.45 -15.88
N ARG A 655 7.78 32.29 -16.82
CA ARG A 655 8.33 32.36 -18.19
C ARG A 655 9.82 32.72 -18.21
N SER A 656 10.34 33.47 -17.23
CA SER A 656 11.78 33.76 -17.12
C SER A 656 12.55 32.55 -16.57
N ALA A 657 12.12 31.98 -15.45
CA ALA A 657 12.76 30.84 -14.79
C ALA A 657 12.73 29.57 -15.64
N THR A 658 11.69 29.36 -16.46
CA THR A 658 11.62 28.23 -17.40
C THR A 658 12.58 28.42 -18.58
N ARG A 659 12.63 29.62 -19.20
CA ARG A 659 13.60 29.93 -20.26
C ARG A 659 15.06 29.80 -19.77
N GLN A 660 15.36 30.22 -18.54
CA GLN A 660 16.68 30.01 -17.96
C GLN A 660 17.00 28.51 -17.81
N ARG A 661 16.07 27.71 -17.25
CA ARG A 661 16.25 26.25 -17.12
C ARG A 661 16.44 25.56 -18.47
N ASP A 662 15.75 26.01 -19.52
CA ASP A 662 15.91 25.48 -20.87
C ASP A 662 17.28 25.83 -21.50
N LEU A 663 17.80 27.03 -21.24
CA LEU A 663 19.16 27.43 -21.62
C LEU A 663 20.20 26.59 -20.87
N GLU A 664 20.16 26.54 -19.54
CA GLU A 664 21.06 25.70 -18.73
C GLU A 664 21.04 24.22 -19.16
N ASN A 665 19.88 23.69 -19.53
CA ASN A 665 19.75 22.32 -20.01
C ASN A 665 20.36 22.10 -21.41
N ARG A 666 20.33 23.11 -22.28
CA ARG A 666 21.00 23.10 -23.59
C ARG A 666 22.51 23.24 -23.43
N ASP A 667 22.98 24.12 -22.56
CA ASP A 667 24.39 24.33 -22.30
C ASP A 667 25.00 23.05 -21.70
N ARG A 668 24.35 22.45 -20.69
CA ARG A 668 24.72 21.13 -20.16
C ARG A 668 24.62 19.98 -21.17
N GLN A 669 23.93 20.13 -22.31
CA GLN A 669 23.99 19.16 -23.42
C GLN A 669 25.19 19.44 -24.32
N PHE A 670 25.43 20.70 -24.65
CA PHE A 670 26.57 21.15 -25.45
C PHE A 670 27.92 20.82 -24.78
N ASP A 671 28.05 21.07 -23.47
CA ASP A 671 29.21 20.69 -22.67
C ASP A 671 29.51 19.19 -22.73
N ARG A 672 28.48 18.34 -22.61
CA ARG A 672 28.62 16.87 -22.71
C ARG A 672 29.04 16.42 -24.11
N ILE A 673 28.58 17.12 -25.16
CA ILE A 673 28.99 16.87 -26.54
C ILE A 673 30.46 17.26 -26.72
N ILE A 674 30.87 18.46 -26.25
CA ILE A 674 32.28 18.90 -26.26
C ILE A 674 33.16 17.94 -25.44
N GLU A 675 32.71 17.49 -24.27
CA GLU A 675 33.46 16.55 -23.44
C GLU A 675 33.62 15.19 -24.14
N SER A 676 32.61 14.70 -24.86
CA SER A 676 32.73 13.49 -25.68
C SER A 676 33.75 13.65 -26.81
N PHE A 677 33.70 14.74 -27.58
CA PHE A 677 34.69 15.02 -28.62
C PHE A 677 36.09 15.20 -28.03
N ARG A 678 36.24 15.82 -26.85
CA ARG A 678 37.52 15.97 -26.16
C ARG A 678 38.08 14.62 -25.67
N LYS A 679 37.22 13.69 -25.21
CA LYS A 679 37.62 12.33 -24.83
C LYS A 679 38.06 11.48 -26.04
N GLU A 680 37.41 11.67 -27.18
CA GLU A 680 37.83 11.05 -28.45
C GLU A 680 39.16 11.64 -28.95
N ALA A 681 39.25 12.97 -29.05
CA ALA A 681 40.43 13.68 -29.57
C ALA A 681 41.70 13.53 -28.70
N THR A 682 41.56 13.36 -27.38
CA THR A 682 42.71 13.12 -26.48
C THR A 682 43.18 11.67 -26.44
N GLY A 683 42.56 10.75 -27.18
CA GLY A 683 42.97 9.34 -27.28
C GLY A 683 42.86 8.53 -25.98
N LYS A 684 42.40 9.13 -24.87
CA LYS A 684 42.28 8.49 -23.56
C LYS A 684 41.09 7.53 -23.50
N ARG A 685 41.27 6.37 -24.14
CA ARG A 685 40.40 5.21 -24.03
C ARG A 685 40.60 4.52 -22.67
N GLU A 686 40.17 5.17 -21.58
CA GLU A 686 40.34 4.64 -20.22
C GLU A 686 39.71 3.25 -20.06
N GLY A 687 40.48 2.31 -19.52
CA GLY A 687 40.24 0.86 -19.57
C GLY A 687 39.17 0.32 -18.61
N THR A 688 38.15 1.11 -18.26
CA THR A 688 37.07 0.79 -17.29
C THR A 688 36.03 -0.23 -17.78
N LEU A 689 36.47 -1.21 -18.58
CA LEU A 689 35.70 -2.39 -18.99
C LEU A 689 36.52 -3.70 -18.91
N SER A 690 37.73 -3.66 -18.36
CA SER A 690 38.62 -4.81 -18.21
C SER A 690 38.21 -5.79 -17.08
N SER A 691 37.47 -5.33 -16.08
CA SER A 691 37.08 -6.13 -14.91
C SER A 691 36.02 -7.21 -15.21
N PHE A 692 35.13 -6.98 -16.18
CA PHE A 692 34.04 -7.92 -16.47
C PHE A 692 34.47 -9.09 -17.37
N ARG A 693 35.42 -8.89 -18.29
CA ARG A 693 35.91 -9.95 -19.19
C ARG A 693 36.78 -11.01 -18.48
N ARG A 694 37.32 -10.74 -17.29
CA ARG A 694 38.20 -11.68 -16.56
C ARG A 694 37.44 -12.79 -15.79
N TRP A 695 36.11 -12.90 -15.97
CA TRP A 695 35.27 -13.89 -15.28
C TRP A 695 34.82 -15.08 -16.16
N ILE A 696 35.10 -15.07 -17.47
CA ILE A 696 34.59 -16.06 -18.45
C ILE A 696 35.75 -16.77 -19.18
N SER A 697 36.85 -17.07 -18.47
CA SER A 697 38.04 -17.70 -19.05
C SER A 697 38.76 -18.64 -18.07
N SER A 698 38.06 -19.69 -17.61
CA SER A 698 38.69 -20.76 -16.81
C SER A 698 38.02 -22.14 -16.99
N SER A 699 37.69 -22.51 -18.23
CA SER A 699 37.40 -23.90 -18.63
C SER A 699 37.54 -24.03 -20.15
N SER A 700 38.44 -24.92 -20.59
CA SER A 700 38.66 -25.34 -21.97
C SER A 700 37.52 -26.28 -22.44
N THR A 701 37.37 -26.68 -23.72
CA THR A 701 38.31 -26.75 -24.86
C THR A 701 37.53 -26.80 -26.21
N VAL A 702 38.26 -26.85 -27.35
CA VAL A 702 37.83 -27.23 -28.72
C VAL A 702 37.23 -26.16 -29.65
N ALA A 703 38.16 -25.49 -30.36
CA ALA A 703 38.28 -25.29 -31.83
C ALA A 703 37.20 -24.55 -32.69
N PRO A 704 37.58 -23.97 -33.86
CA PRO A 704 36.80 -22.88 -34.48
C PRO A 704 36.53 -22.96 -36.00
N SER A 705 35.56 -22.18 -36.47
CA SER A 705 35.48 -21.58 -37.82
C SER A 705 34.36 -20.52 -37.83
N SER A 706 34.34 -19.47 -38.66
CA SER A 706 35.40 -18.87 -39.50
C SER A 706 35.25 -17.33 -39.51
N SER A 707 36.25 -16.61 -40.01
CA SER A 707 36.29 -15.14 -40.05
C SER A 707 35.46 -14.54 -41.19
N LEU A 708 34.84 -13.38 -40.96
CA LEU A 708 34.66 -12.35 -41.99
C LEU A 708 34.64 -10.95 -41.36
N SER A 709 35.31 -10.00 -42.00
CA SER A 709 35.45 -8.61 -41.57
C SER A 709 34.37 -7.71 -42.18
N LEU A 710 33.92 -6.69 -41.44
CA LEU A 710 33.00 -5.66 -41.93
C LEU A 710 33.58 -4.27 -41.72
N SER A 711 33.94 -3.62 -42.82
CA SER A 711 34.26 -2.19 -42.90
C SER A 711 32.99 -1.34 -42.86
N TRP A 712 33.11 -0.12 -42.33
CA TRP A 712 32.01 0.86 -42.26
C TRP A 712 32.06 1.82 -43.46
N PRO A 713 30.91 2.16 -44.06
CA PRO A 713 30.72 3.41 -44.76
C PRO A 713 29.98 4.43 -43.86
N SER A 714 30.44 5.67 -43.85
CA SER A 714 29.82 6.79 -43.14
C SER A 714 28.79 7.53 -44.01
N SER A 715 27.59 7.81 -43.48
CA SER A 715 26.85 9.03 -43.83
C SER A 715 25.69 9.30 -42.84
N TRP A 716 25.59 10.56 -42.40
CA TRP A 716 24.50 11.07 -41.57
C TRP A 716 23.43 11.74 -42.46
N ARG A 717 22.16 11.34 -42.33
CA ARG A 717 20.99 12.24 -42.54
C ARG A 717 19.82 11.85 -41.65
N TRP A 718 19.27 12.84 -40.94
CA TRP A 718 17.86 12.90 -40.51
C TRP A 718 17.04 13.51 -41.68
N PRO A 719 15.70 13.32 -41.81
CA PRO A 719 14.74 13.45 -40.71
C PRO A 719 13.53 12.48 -40.71
N TRP A 720 12.56 12.80 -39.86
CA TRP A 720 11.33 12.09 -39.49
C TRP A 720 10.62 11.24 -40.58
N SER A 721 10.33 9.96 -40.28
CA SER A 721 8.94 9.44 -40.20
C SER A 721 8.86 7.91 -40.01
N ARG A 722 7.63 7.43 -39.72
CA ARG A 722 7.16 6.03 -39.68
C ARG A 722 7.62 5.15 -38.50
N ARG A 723 6.66 4.34 -38.02
CA ARG A 723 6.76 3.50 -36.82
C ARG A 723 7.73 2.33 -37.01
N LYS A 724 8.67 2.12 -36.08
CA LYS A 724 9.39 0.84 -35.98
C LYS A 724 8.42 -0.27 -35.53
N ARG A 725 8.51 -1.44 -36.15
CA ARG A 725 7.88 -2.68 -35.64
C ARG A 725 8.63 -3.12 -34.38
N ALA A 726 7.92 -3.63 -33.37
CA ALA A 726 8.57 -4.29 -32.24
C ALA A 726 9.14 -5.65 -32.68
N SER A 727 10.38 -5.93 -32.32
CA SER A 727 11.01 -7.25 -32.43
C SER A 727 11.37 -7.77 -31.04
N TRP A 728 11.32 -9.09 -30.87
CA TRP A 728 11.72 -9.76 -29.63
C TRP A 728 12.81 -10.77 -29.98
N LEU A 729 13.95 -10.69 -29.27
CA LEU A 729 15.09 -11.60 -29.41
C LEU A 729 15.55 -11.89 -30.86
N GLY A 730 15.53 -10.86 -31.73
CA GLY A 730 16.16 -10.90 -33.05
C GLY A 730 15.39 -11.64 -34.17
N VAL A 731 14.32 -12.38 -33.86
CA VAL A 731 13.55 -13.14 -34.86
C VAL A 731 12.35 -12.32 -35.37
N GLN A 732 12.15 -12.30 -36.69
CA GLN A 732 10.92 -11.75 -37.28
C GLN A 732 9.84 -12.83 -37.32
N ILE A 733 8.66 -12.54 -36.75
CA ILE A 733 7.50 -13.44 -36.81
C ILE A 733 6.80 -13.26 -38.17
N PRO A 734 6.64 -14.30 -39.00
CA PRO A 734 5.90 -14.21 -40.26
C PRO A 734 4.41 -13.93 -40.03
N GLN A 735 3.81 -13.10 -40.88
CA GLN A 735 2.35 -12.91 -40.87
C GLN A 735 1.67 -14.10 -41.57
N TRP A 736 0.78 -14.80 -40.85
CA TRP A 736 -0.18 -15.71 -41.48
C TRP A 736 -1.22 -14.92 -42.29
N THR A 737 -1.00 -14.80 -43.60
CA THR A 737 -1.99 -14.30 -44.55
C THR A 737 -3.11 -15.32 -44.71
N ARG A 738 -4.28 -15.04 -44.14
CA ARG A 738 -5.47 -15.89 -44.28
C ARG A 738 -6.17 -15.64 -45.61
N THR A 739 -5.63 -16.20 -46.69
CA THR A 739 -6.29 -16.27 -47.99
C THR A 739 -7.59 -17.07 -47.91
N GLN A 740 -8.55 -16.74 -48.79
CA GLN A 740 -9.75 -17.53 -48.98
C GLN A 740 -9.49 -18.59 -50.06
N SER A 741 -9.91 -19.82 -49.80
CA SER A 741 -10.31 -20.77 -50.84
C SER A 741 -11.49 -21.60 -50.34
N SER A 742 -12.28 -22.11 -51.27
CA SER A 742 -13.52 -22.83 -51.03
C SER A 742 -13.30 -24.33 -50.84
N TRP A 743 -14.03 -24.95 -49.90
CA TRP A 743 -14.62 -26.29 -50.05
C TRP A 743 -15.91 -26.36 -49.22
N THR A 744 -16.87 -27.17 -49.65
CA THR A 744 -18.28 -27.14 -49.19
C THR A 744 -18.65 -28.33 -48.29
N ALA A 745 -19.31 -28.07 -47.16
CA ALA A 745 -20.26 -29.00 -46.53
C ALA A 745 -21.22 -28.31 -45.53
N TRP A 746 -22.53 -28.46 -45.78
CA TRP A 746 -23.64 -28.66 -44.83
C TRP A 746 -23.58 -28.07 -43.40
N GLY A 747 -24.53 -27.19 -43.06
CA GLY A 747 -24.80 -26.73 -41.67
C GLY A 747 -25.36 -25.31 -41.56
N GLY A 748 -26.68 -25.13 -41.74
CA GLY A 748 -27.31 -23.82 -41.92
C GLY A 748 -27.65 -23.00 -40.65
N ASP A 749 -27.73 -21.68 -40.86
CA ASP A 749 -28.48 -20.63 -40.17
C ASP A 749 -28.40 -20.35 -38.66
N TRP A 750 -28.00 -21.26 -37.76
CA TRP A 750 -28.02 -20.91 -36.32
C TRP A 750 -26.95 -19.89 -35.88
N PHE A 751 -25.86 -19.71 -36.65
CA PHE A 751 -24.69 -18.93 -36.23
C PHE A 751 -24.61 -17.46 -36.71
N ARG A 752 -25.57 -16.97 -37.54
CA ARG A 752 -25.53 -15.58 -38.04
C ARG A 752 -25.87 -14.55 -36.96
N ASP A 753 -27.00 -14.70 -36.28
CA ASP A 753 -27.53 -13.72 -35.32
C ASP A 753 -26.58 -13.48 -34.13
N TRP A 754 -25.93 -14.53 -33.62
CA TRP A 754 -24.96 -14.42 -32.52
C TRP A 754 -23.74 -13.55 -32.88
N ARG A 755 -23.32 -13.52 -34.15
CA ARG A 755 -22.18 -12.67 -34.60
C ARG A 755 -22.55 -11.20 -34.73
N GLN A 756 -23.78 -10.86 -35.12
CA GLN A 756 -24.22 -9.46 -35.15
C GLN A 756 -24.35 -8.90 -33.73
N LYS A 757 -25.03 -9.61 -32.82
CA LYS A 757 -25.16 -9.20 -31.41
C LYS A 757 -23.81 -9.02 -30.70
N LYS A 758 -22.79 -9.82 -31.05
CA LYS A 758 -21.41 -9.63 -30.53
C LYS A 758 -20.64 -8.45 -31.13
N LYS A 759 -20.96 -7.95 -32.33
CA LYS A 759 -20.29 -6.77 -32.91
C LYS A 759 -20.77 -5.48 -32.26
N THR A 760 -22.08 -5.31 -32.06
CA THR A 760 -22.64 -4.11 -31.42
C THR A 760 -22.16 -3.97 -29.97
N LYS A 761 -22.15 -5.08 -29.22
CA LYS A 761 -21.71 -5.05 -27.82
C LYS A 761 -20.24 -4.65 -27.64
N LYS A 762 -19.36 -5.11 -28.55
CA LYS A 762 -17.90 -4.84 -28.48
C LYS A 762 -17.49 -3.44 -28.93
N LEU A 763 -18.43 -2.61 -29.41
CA LEU A 763 -18.23 -1.17 -29.58
C LEU A 763 -18.62 -0.40 -28.31
N LEU A 764 -19.66 -0.83 -27.60
CA LEU A 764 -20.09 -0.22 -26.35
C LEU A 764 -19.13 -0.52 -25.17
N GLU A 765 -18.55 -1.73 -25.13
CA GLU A 765 -17.61 -2.19 -24.09
C GLU A 765 -16.21 -1.50 -24.15
N ARG A 766 -16.03 -0.45 -24.97
CA ARG A 766 -14.72 0.19 -25.21
C ARG A 766 -14.52 1.59 -24.62
N ASP A 767 -15.60 2.30 -24.31
CA ASP A 767 -15.55 3.63 -23.67
C ASP A 767 -15.81 3.59 -22.14
N LEU A 768 -16.11 2.41 -21.59
CA LEU A 768 -16.40 2.16 -20.17
C LEU A 768 -15.15 1.75 -19.35
N TRP A 769 -14.06 2.50 -19.50
CA TRP A 769 -12.84 2.34 -18.70
C TRP A 769 -12.47 3.67 -18.05
N LEU A 770 -13.08 3.90 -16.88
CA LEU A 770 -12.74 4.92 -15.88
C LEU A 770 -11.59 4.42 -14.99
#